data_AF-A0A354P9J3-F1
#
_entry.id   AF-A0A354P9J3-F1
#
_cell.length_a   1.000
_cell.length_b   1.000
_cell.length_c   1.000
_cell.angle_alpha   90.00
_cell.angle_beta   90.00
_cell.angle_gamma   90.00
#
_symmetry.space_group_name_H-M   'P 1'
#
loop_
_entity.id
_entity.type
_entity.pdbx_description
1 polymer ?
#
loop_
_entity_poly.entity_id
_entity_poly.type
_entity_poly.pdbx_seq_one_letter_code
_entity_poly.pdbx_strand_id
1 'polypeptide(L)'
;MERRLLTWFITSTLFLAIYMTLNVMFVPQPPAKPVAKQPAVADAVVGNDGEAAGQQVADADRVADTDAEQPLAGGVAAADADPDEAIKASPSLVTLGSMDPASGYFILATLNARGGAVERLELTERTAGGNLKFRRVDTNSGYLGYLAAKSSPASDGCVVRVVGPGTPAALAQSPSPDFPAGLMVDDLIVAVGGKAISSAGDLESVLANTAPGQTLSIEVLRPSAGNQPLVFSATLSEHPLDLVRLSSTGGADEVLGNFDRLSCRVTLSQLGAASIPTGKSSISGLAWIADAVYSHDVTAAEGVQSNAVFTLPLPVGRLGATATGPLEITRSYKLNPASYMIDMDVAVRNVGEQPQKIAYRLEGPNGVTLEGWWYSTKISPNFMGGAAARDVVYRTQRDGHRLLSGYDLLKRGKNKPVDPDQMIFVEDEPEPSRALAYAGIDAQYFNVAYLPPVGATEFKDFRRAAATLVADASAIPVHQERAVNVSFFLDSVVKEVPPQNELAQQWQLFAGPKAPELLDSLGLTDTIEYGWFGGVSKFLGWILHGFNWMIGNYAIAIILLTVLVRACLFPLSRNAAIHAQRMQELAPELKKITEKYKDDMEARLKAQREFQKRVGFNPLAGCLPALLQLPIFIGLYRCLSVDLELRQEALSSRLQWANNLAGPDMLYYWGDWLWDYLAGRGTGWLGPYFNILPVFVVILFLIQQKMFMPPATDEQQAMTQRIMTIMTLMMAIFFFRVPAGLCIYFITSSLWGIAERMVVKRTLPPSKPIPAMSDGDVVDGTVTAKKTEKKSFADRVREQLNPETPKALPPNKRKKPSGKR
;
A
#
# COMPACT_ATOMS: atom_id res chain seq x y z
N MET A 1 -27.67 22.41 18.85
CA MET A 1 -27.24 21.08 18.34
C MET A 1 -28.43 20.13 18.51
N GLU A 2 -29.00 19.61 17.43
CA GLU A 2 -30.26 18.84 17.50
C GLU A 2 -30.11 17.59 18.37
N ARG A 3 -31.08 17.34 19.27
CA ARG A 3 -31.13 16.17 20.16
C ARG A 3 -30.96 14.84 19.40
N ARG A 4 -31.32 14.79 18.11
CA ARG A 4 -31.14 13.62 17.23
C ARG A 4 -29.68 13.39 16.84
N LEU A 5 -28.95 14.47 16.59
CA LEU A 5 -27.52 14.45 16.32
C LEU A 5 -26.76 14.03 17.59
N LEU A 6 -27.20 14.52 18.76
CA LEU A 6 -26.68 14.09 20.05
C LEU A 6 -27.00 12.61 20.34
N THR A 7 -28.22 12.15 20.03
CA THR A 7 -28.61 10.76 20.26
C THR A 7 -27.87 9.82 19.32
N TRP A 8 -27.71 10.20 18.04
CA TRP A 8 -26.90 9.45 17.07
C TRP A 8 -25.43 9.40 17.51
N PHE A 9 -24.87 10.51 17.98
CA PHE A 9 -23.54 10.53 18.61
C PHE A 9 -23.49 9.59 19.80
N ILE A 10 -24.39 9.73 20.79
CA ILE A 10 -24.41 8.88 21.98
C ILE A 10 -24.56 7.39 21.63
N THR A 11 -25.45 7.02 20.70
CA THR A 11 -25.60 5.61 20.28
C THR A 11 -24.41 5.10 19.49
N SER A 12 -23.80 5.94 18.65
CA SER A 12 -22.58 5.56 17.90
C SER A 12 -21.38 5.45 18.82
N THR A 13 -21.26 6.35 19.80
CA THR A 13 -20.23 6.32 20.84
C THR A 13 -20.43 5.15 21.80
N LEU A 14 -21.68 4.80 22.15
CA LEU A 14 -21.98 3.63 22.98
C LEU A 14 -21.71 2.32 22.23
N PHE A 15 -22.06 2.24 20.94
CA PHE A 15 -21.70 1.10 20.10
C PHE A 15 -20.18 0.97 19.97
N LEU A 16 -19.48 2.09 19.74
CA LEU A 16 -18.02 2.12 19.68
C LEU A 16 -17.39 1.73 21.02
N ALA A 17 -17.95 2.17 22.15
CA ALA A 17 -17.48 1.82 23.49
C ALA A 17 -17.71 0.34 23.80
N ILE A 18 -18.88 -0.21 23.49
CA ILE A 18 -19.17 -1.65 23.64
C ILE A 18 -18.22 -2.46 22.75
N TYR A 19 -18.01 -2.03 21.51
CA TYR A 19 -17.07 -2.67 20.58
C TYR A 19 -15.63 -2.61 21.10
N MET A 20 -15.18 -1.45 21.60
CA MET A 20 -13.86 -1.29 22.23
C MET A 20 -13.70 -2.18 23.46
N THR A 21 -14.76 -2.29 24.28
CA THR A 21 -14.75 -3.14 25.49
C THR A 21 -14.70 -4.62 25.13
N LEU A 22 -15.44 -5.04 24.11
CA LEU A 22 -15.38 -6.40 23.57
C LEU A 22 -14.01 -6.69 22.95
N ASN A 23 -13.41 -5.74 22.23
CA ASN A 23 -12.05 -5.87 21.72
C ASN A 23 -11.02 -5.98 22.86
N VAL A 24 -11.16 -5.23 23.94
CA VAL A 24 -10.31 -5.35 25.13
C VAL A 24 -10.46 -6.72 25.80
N MET A 25 -11.66 -7.32 25.75
CA MET A 25 -11.93 -8.63 26.35
C MET A 25 -11.46 -9.81 25.50
N PHE A 26 -11.50 -9.70 24.17
CA PHE A 26 -11.24 -10.81 23.24
C PHE A 26 -9.96 -10.66 22.41
N VAL A 27 -9.30 -9.50 22.45
CA VAL A 27 -7.96 -9.27 21.87
C VAL A 27 -6.97 -9.05 23.02
N PRO A 28 -5.88 -9.84 23.12
CA PRO A 28 -4.90 -9.66 24.19
C PRO A 28 -4.32 -8.25 24.15
N GLN A 29 -4.58 -7.47 25.21
CA GLN A 29 -4.04 -6.13 25.36
C GLN A 29 -2.54 -6.19 25.67
N PRO A 30 -1.69 -5.36 25.03
CA PRO A 30 -0.30 -5.24 25.45
C PRO A 30 -0.25 -4.69 26.88
N PRO A 31 0.67 -5.21 27.74
CA PRO A 31 0.76 -4.78 29.12
C PRO A 31 1.05 -3.28 29.19
N ALA A 32 0.36 -2.59 30.10
CA ALA A 32 0.53 -1.15 30.31
C ALA A 32 2.00 -0.83 30.60
N LYS A 33 2.57 0.12 29.85
CA LYS A 33 3.95 0.59 30.05
C LYS A 33 4.11 1.14 31.47
N PRO A 34 5.16 0.76 32.22
CA PRO A 34 5.50 1.46 33.46
C PRO A 34 5.79 2.92 33.14
N VAL A 35 5.17 3.84 33.89
CA VAL A 35 5.47 5.27 33.80
C VAL A 35 6.90 5.48 34.31
N ALA A 36 7.84 5.74 33.40
CA ALA A 36 9.19 6.14 33.75
C ALA A 36 9.13 7.52 34.42
N LYS A 37 9.49 7.60 35.70
CA LYS A 37 9.71 8.86 36.40
C LYS A 37 10.88 9.59 35.72
N GLN A 38 10.61 10.75 35.13
CA GLN A 38 11.66 11.69 34.71
C GLN A 38 12.47 12.13 35.94
N PRO A 39 13.80 12.23 35.87
CA PRO A 39 14.57 12.89 36.90
C PRO A 39 14.28 14.39 36.88
N ALA A 40 14.08 14.98 38.06
CA ALA A 40 13.83 16.40 38.24
C ALA A 40 15.03 17.22 37.73
N VAL A 41 14.78 18.12 36.78
CA VAL A 41 15.71 19.17 36.39
C VAL A 41 15.30 20.44 37.15
N ALA A 42 16.25 21.01 37.88
CA ALA A 42 16.05 22.15 38.77
C ALA A 42 15.60 23.41 38.01
N ASP A 43 14.67 24.13 38.65
CA ASP A 43 14.12 25.40 38.21
C ASP A 43 15.17 26.50 38.01
N ALA A 44 15.08 27.22 36.90
CA ALA A 44 15.54 28.59 36.79
C ALA A 44 14.53 29.41 35.98
N VAL A 45 13.91 30.36 36.68
CA VAL A 45 12.92 31.35 36.25
C VAL A 45 13.58 32.46 35.42
N VAL A 46 13.04 32.80 34.25
CA VAL A 46 12.83 34.15 33.64
C VAL A 46 11.92 33.87 32.41
N GLY A 47 10.72 34.41 32.21
CA GLY A 47 10.30 35.82 32.19
C GLY A 47 9.78 36.09 30.77
N ASN A 48 8.46 36.18 30.63
CA ASN A 48 7.74 36.47 29.39
C ASN A 48 7.87 37.97 29.07
N ASP A 49 8.14 38.35 27.81
CA ASP A 49 7.67 39.58 27.14
C ASP A 49 8.33 39.75 25.75
N GLY A 50 7.57 40.24 24.77
CA GLY A 50 8.10 41.12 23.71
C GLY A 50 8.15 40.61 22.27
N GLU A 51 7.10 40.93 21.53
CA GLU A 51 7.00 41.44 20.14
C GLU A 51 8.07 41.24 19.05
N ALA A 52 7.54 41.15 17.84
CA ALA A 52 8.20 41.05 16.55
C ALA A 52 9.09 42.24 16.15
N ALA A 53 10.22 41.93 15.50
CA ALA A 53 10.84 42.77 14.48
C ALA A 53 11.75 41.89 13.61
N GLY A 54 11.76 42.14 12.30
CA GLY A 54 12.37 41.26 11.31
C GLY A 54 13.87 41.47 11.06
N GLN A 55 14.29 40.70 10.05
CA GLN A 55 15.35 40.95 9.07
C GLN A 55 16.69 40.19 9.26
N GLN A 56 17.18 39.79 8.08
CA GLN A 56 18.50 39.24 7.73
C GLN A 56 18.67 37.72 7.76
N VAL A 57 18.37 37.17 6.58
CA VAL A 57 18.99 35.98 5.98
C VAL A 57 20.50 36.09 6.10
N ALA A 58 21.13 35.12 6.76
CA ALA A 58 22.56 34.88 6.73
C ALA A 58 22.78 33.46 6.20
N ASP A 59 23.48 33.40 5.07
CA ASP A 59 24.03 32.22 4.42
C ASP A 59 24.82 31.36 5.40
N ALA A 60 24.65 30.04 5.30
CA ALA A 60 25.54 29.06 5.92
C ALA A 60 25.73 27.87 4.98
N ASP A 61 26.82 27.97 4.21
CA ASP A 61 27.71 26.93 3.69
C ASP A 61 27.11 25.58 3.27
N ARG A 62 26.87 25.50 1.95
CA ARG A 62 26.90 24.25 1.17
C ARG A 62 28.32 24.04 0.67
N VAL A 63 29.00 23.00 1.14
CA VAL A 63 30.17 22.47 0.43
C VAL A 63 29.65 21.50 -0.64
N ALA A 64 29.47 22.05 -1.84
CA ALA A 64 29.55 21.30 -3.08
C ALA A 64 31.02 21.31 -3.50
N ASP A 65 31.59 20.16 -3.85
CA ASP A 65 32.92 20.09 -4.45
C ASP A 65 32.81 19.31 -5.77
N THR A 66 32.76 20.07 -6.85
CA THR A 66 33.16 19.67 -8.19
C THR A 66 34.64 20.01 -8.35
N ASP A 67 35.44 19.14 -8.96
CA ASP A 67 36.35 19.57 -10.03
C ASP A 67 36.99 18.39 -10.76
N ALA A 68 37.22 18.63 -12.05
CA ALA A 68 37.81 17.73 -13.05
C ALA A 68 39.30 18.08 -13.28
N GLU A 69 40.13 17.11 -13.68
CA GLU A 69 41.03 17.16 -14.86
C GLU A 69 42.04 15.97 -14.93
N GLN A 70 41.88 15.17 -16.00
CA GLN A 70 42.82 14.52 -16.97
C GLN A 70 44.26 13.98 -16.64
N PRO A 71 44.79 13.04 -17.48
CA PRO A 71 45.56 11.87 -17.02
C PRO A 71 47.05 11.81 -17.50
N LEU A 72 47.86 10.97 -16.86
CA LEU A 72 49.14 10.50 -17.41
C LEU A 72 49.36 8.99 -17.16
N ALA A 73 50.05 8.37 -18.12
CA ALA A 73 50.03 6.95 -18.45
C ALA A 73 51.10 6.08 -17.76
N GLY A 74 50.78 4.78 -17.59
CA GLY A 74 51.69 3.65 -17.83
C GLY A 74 52.31 2.94 -16.61
N GLY A 75 52.03 1.63 -16.46
CA GLY A 75 52.89 0.68 -15.74
C GLY A 75 52.14 -0.35 -14.87
N VAL A 76 52.31 -1.64 -15.17
CA VAL A 76 51.71 -2.79 -14.47
C VAL A 76 52.56 -3.19 -13.25
N ALA A 77 51.96 -3.33 -12.06
CA ALA A 77 52.38 -4.28 -11.02
C ALA A 77 51.35 -4.36 -9.87
N ALA A 78 50.93 -5.57 -9.51
CA ALA A 78 50.13 -5.86 -8.33
C ALA A 78 51.03 -5.92 -7.09
N ALA A 79 50.80 -5.03 -6.12
CA ALA A 79 51.06 -5.17 -4.68
C ALA A 79 50.74 -3.83 -3.99
N ASP A 80 50.00 -3.89 -2.88
CA ASP A 80 49.65 -2.77 -1.98
C ASP A 80 48.96 -1.56 -2.65
N ALA A 81 47.67 -1.72 -2.97
CA ALA A 81 46.83 -0.60 -3.40
C ALA A 81 46.65 0.41 -2.25
N ASP A 82 46.99 1.67 -2.53
CA ASP A 82 46.71 2.80 -1.65
C ASP A 82 45.18 2.86 -1.39
N PRO A 83 44.71 2.85 -0.12
CA PRO A 83 43.28 2.98 0.20
C PRO A 83 42.61 4.23 -0.40
N ASP A 84 43.37 5.26 -0.80
CA ASP A 84 42.85 6.43 -1.52
C ASP A 84 42.46 6.15 -2.99
N GLU A 85 42.98 5.10 -3.64
CA GLU A 85 42.51 4.67 -4.97
C GLU A 85 41.12 4.01 -4.91
N ALA A 86 40.84 3.24 -3.86
CA ALA A 86 39.53 2.60 -3.66
C ALA A 86 38.40 3.64 -3.51
N ILE A 87 38.69 4.81 -2.94
CA ILE A 87 37.72 5.90 -2.74
C ILE A 87 37.50 6.72 -4.02
N LYS A 88 38.47 6.74 -4.95
CA LYS A 88 38.41 7.48 -6.23
C LYS A 88 37.89 6.66 -7.40
N ALA A 89 37.97 5.33 -7.36
CA ALA A 89 37.44 4.47 -8.40
C ALA A 89 35.91 4.59 -8.50
N SER A 90 35.39 4.72 -9.72
CA SER A 90 33.94 4.67 -9.94
C SER A 90 33.43 3.30 -9.49
N PRO A 91 32.48 3.21 -8.55
CA PRO A 91 32.13 1.94 -7.93
C PRO A 91 31.58 0.97 -8.97
N SER A 92 32.13 -0.25 -8.97
CA SER A 92 31.66 -1.33 -9.81
C SER A 92 30.31 -1.85 -9.32
N LEU A 93 29.51 -2.32 -10.27
CA LEU A 93 28.22 -2.95 -10.02
C LEU A 93 28.36 -4.44 -10.31
N VAL A 94 27.76 -5.25 -9.46
CA VAL A 94 27.75 -6.71 -9.55
C VAL A 94 26.31 -7.19 -9.67
N THR A 95 26.06 -8.19 -10.52
CA THR A 95 24.73 -8.78 -10.65
C THR A 95 24.70 -10.19 -10.09
N LEU A 96 23.66 -10.54 -9.34
CA LEU A 96 23.37 -11.91 -8.94
C LEU A 96 22.01 -12.34 -9.48
N GLY A 97 21.89 -13.61 -9.86
CA GLY A 97 20.69 -14.17 -10.48
C GLY A 97 20.63 -13.85 -11.97
N SER A 98 19.46 -14.05 -12.57
CA SER A 98 19.25 -13.86 -14.00
C SER A 98 17.77 -13.63 -14.31
N MET A 99 17.50 -12.86 -15.36
CA MET A 99 16.17 -12.68 -15.94
C MET A 99 15.80 -13.79 -16.93
N ASP A 100 16.76 -14.66 -17.31
CA ASP A 100 16.53 -15.81 -18.17
C ASP A 100 15.60 -16.81 -17.47
N PRO A 101 14.41 -17.13 -18.04
CA PRO A 101 13.50 -18.12 -17.49
C PRO A 101 14.16 -19.49 -17.22
N ALA A 102 15.15 -19.89 -18.03
CA ALA A 102 15.82 -21.18 -17.87
C ALA A 102 16.69 -21.25 -16.60
N SER A 103 17.08 -20.10 -16.04
CA SER A 103 17.91 -20.02 -14.84
C SER A 103 17.17 -20.35 -13.54
N GLY A 104 15.83 -20.26 -13.55
CA GLY A 104 14.99 -20.50 -12.38
C GLY A 104 15.09 -19.46 -11.26
N TYR A 105 15.88 -18.39 -11.40
CA TYR A 105 15.94 -17.33 -10.38
C TYR A 105 14.68 -16.45 -10.41
N PHE A 106 14.18 -16.12 -9.22
CA PHE A 106 13.04 -15.19 -9.06
C PHE A 106 13.48 -13.76 -8.80
N ILE A 107 14.78 -13.53 -8.58
CA ILE A 107 15.37 -12.22 -8.34
C ILE A 107 16.60 -12.07 -9.24
N LEU A 108 16.69 -10.92 -9.91
CA LEU A 108 17.93 -10.35 -10.43
C LEU A 108 18.32 -9.18 -9.52
N ALA A 109 19.43 -9.34 -8.80
CA ALA A 109 19.93 -8.34 -7.86
C ALA A 109 21.11 -7.58 -8.46
N THR A 110 21.09 -6.25 -8.36
CA THR A 110 22.24 -5.38 -8.65
C THR A 110 22.80 -4.85 -7.33
N LEU A 111 24.05 -5.22 -7.07
CA LEU A 111 24.81 -4.86 -5.88
C LEU A 111 25.85 -3.81 -6.24
N ASN A 112 26.06 -2.86 -5.33
CA ASN A 112 27.02 -1.78 -5.51
C ASN A 112 28.23 -2.00 -4.60
N ALA A 113 29.43 -1.98 -5.17
CA ALA A 113 30.68 -2.04 -4.41
C ALA A 113 30.76 -0.89 -3.38
N ARG A 114 30.15 0.26 -3.66
CA ARG A 114 29.91 1.31 -2.67
C ARG A 114 28.97 0.80 -1.57
N GLY A 115 29.47 0.79 -0.34
CA GLY A 115 28.75 0.30 0.84
C GLY A 115 28.54 -1.22 0.89
N GLY A 116 29.06 -1.97 -0.10
CA GLY A 116 28.74 -3.39 -0.31
C GLY A 116 27.23 -3.61 -0.24
N ALA A 117 26.48 -2.76 -0.95
CA ALA A 117 25.08 -2.46 -0.69
C ALA A 117 24.16 -2.96 -1.82
N VAL A 118 22.86 -3.03 -1.54
CA VAL A 118 21.86 -3.37 -2.55
C VAL A 118 21.41 -2.09 -3.26
N GLU A 119 21.54 -2.06 -4.58
CA GLU A 119 21.08 -0.92 -5.39
C GLU A 119 19.71 -1.19 -5.99
N ARG A 120 19.51 -2.41 -6.51
CA ARG A 120 18.28 -2.80 -7.19
C ARG A 120 17.95 -4.27 -6.98
N LEU A 121 16.67 -4.58 -6.78
CA LEU A 121 16.15 -5.95 -6.79
C LEU A 121 14.98 -6.03 -7.78
N GLU A 122 15.12 -6.85 -8.82
CA GLU A 122 14.10 -7.05 -9.85
C GLU A 122 13.48 -8.44 -9.75
N LEU A 123 12.15 -8.52 -9.74
CA LEU A 123 11.45 -9.81 -9.70
C LEU A 123 11.34 -10.41 -11.10
N THR A 124 11.86 -11.62 -11.27
CA THR A 124 12.02 -12.29 -12.57
C THR A 124 11.19 -13.57 -12.71
N GLU A 125 10.43 -13.96 -11.68
CA GLU A 125 9.52 -15.13 -11.73
C GLU A 125 8.58 -15.04 -12.95
N ARG A 126 8.41 -16.17 -13.64
CA ARG A 126 7.55 -16.30 -14.82
C ARG A 126 6.26 -17.02 -14.49
N THR A 127 5.19 -16.63 -15.17
CA THR A 127 3.96 -17.43 -15.26
C THR A 127 4.18 -18.65 -16.15
N ALA A 128 3.27 -19.62 -16.10
CA ALA A 128 3.31 -20.78 -17.01
C ALA A 128 3.30 -20.38 -18.51
N GLY A 129 2.81 -19.18 -18.85
CA GLY A 129 2.83 -18.64 -20.21
C GLY A 129 4.13 -17.93 -20.61
N GLY A 130 5.15 -17.91 -19.75
CA GLY A 130 6.45 -17.29 -20.01
C GLY A 130 6.52 -15.77 -19.75
N ASN A 131 5.39 -15.12 -19.47
CA ASN A 131 5.35 -13.69 -19.11
C ASN A 131 5.88 -13.48 -17.68
N LEU A 132 6.37 -12.28 -17.38
CA LEU A 132 6.69 -11.89 -16.00
C LEU A 132 5.45 -12.02 -15.12
N LYS A 133 5.60 -12.68 -13.97
CA LYS A 133 4.54 -12.75 -12.97
C LYS A 133 4.32 -11.39 -12.32
N PHE A 134 5.41 -10.67 -12.03
CA PHE A 134 5.38 -9.32 -11.46
C PHE A 134 6.13 -8.35 -12.37
N ARG A 135 5.38 -7.52 -13.09
CA ARG A 135 5.89 -6.40 -13.89
C ARG A 135 5.57 -5.08 -13.21
N ARG A 136 6.22 -4.00 -13.66
CA ARG A 136 5.81 -2.64 -13.28
C ARG A 136 4.42 -2.34 -13.86
N VAL A 137 3.55 -1.73 -13.05
CA VAL A 137 2.17 -1.36 -13.45
C VAL A 137 2.04 0.09 -13.90
N ASP A 138 3.08 0.90 -13.68
CA ASP A 138 3.12 2.33 -13.96
C ASP A 138 3.82 2.66 -15.29
N THR A 139 4.43 1.67 -15.95
CA THR A 139 5.07 1.80 -17.26
C THR A 139 4.58 0.73 -18.22
N ASN A 140 4.38 1.13 -19.48
CA ASN A 140 4.05 0.24 -20.59
C ASN A 140 5.15 0.24 -21.66
N SER A 141 6.30 0.87 -21.39
CA SER A 141 7.39 0.94 -22.37
C SER A 141 8.16 -0.38 -22.46
N GLY A 142 8.96 -0.55 -23.52
CA GLY A 142 9.86 -1.69 -23.62
C GLY A 142 11.03 -1.57 -22.63
N TYR A 143 11.42 -2.70 -22.04
CA TYR A 143 12.54 -2.82 -21.11
C TYR A 143 13.74 -3.43 -21.81
N LEU A 144 14.86 -2.69 -21.81
CA LEU A 144 16.15 -3.15 -22.32
C LEU A 144 16.96 -3.88 -21.24
N GLY A 145 16.81 -3.51 -19.98
CA GLY A 145 17.68 -3.88 -18.87
C GLY A 145 18.05 -2.65 -18.04
N TYR A 146 18.31 -2.84 -16.75
CA TYR A 146 18.86 -1.81 -15.90
C TYR A 146 20.34 -1.68 -16.22
N LEU A 147 20.73 -0.57 -16.84
CA LEU A 147 22.11 -0.35 -17.30
C LEU A 147 22.95 0.50 -16.34
N ALA A 148 22.30 1.08 -15.31
CA ALA A 148 22.84 2.16 -14.49
C ALA A 148 23.59 3.22 -15.33
N ALA A 149 23.03 3.53 -16.51
CA ALA A 149 23.71 4.29 -17.53
C ALA A 149 23.99 5.72 -17.06
N LYS A 150 25.19 6.22 -17.34
CA LYS A 150 25.58 7.59 -17.02
C LYS A 150 26.02 8.31 -18.29
N SER A 151 25.65 9.58 -18.42
CA SER A 151 26.15 10.43 -19.50
C SER A 151 27.68 10.45 -19.47
N SER A 152 28.31 10.26 -20.63
CA SER A 152 29.76 10.36 -20.73
C SER A 152 30.19 11.82 -20.54
N PRO A 153 31.18 12.10 -19.69
CA PRO A 153 31.72 13.46 -19.55
C PRO A 153 32.64 13.85 -20.71
N ALA A 154 33.11 12.88 -21.51
CA ALA A 154 34.14 13.08 -22.53
C ALA A 154 33.59 13.07 -23.96
N SER A 155 32.36 12.60 -24.17
CA SER A 155 31.76 12.39 -25.48
C SER A 155 30.25 12.37 -25.38
N ASP A 156 29.57 12.63 -26.50
CA ASP A 156 28.12 12.38 -26.58
C ASP A 156 27.86 10.87 -26.44
N GLY A 157 26.97 10.50 -25.52
CA GLY A 157 26.59 9.11 -25.30
C GLY A 157 26.44 8.73 -23.83
N CYS A 158 26.03 7.49 -23.60
CA CYS A 158 25.82 6.93 -22.27
C CYS A 158 26.68 5.70 -22.04
N VAL A 159 27.47 5.71 -20.97
CA VAL A 159 28.28 4.57 -20.58
C VAL A 159 27.42 3.55 -19.84
N VAL A 160 27.42 2.31 -20.33
CA VAL A 160 26.79 1.16 -19.66
C VAL A 160 27.61 0.77 -18.44
N ARG A 161 26.98 0.72 -17.27
CA ARG A 161 27.65 0.42 -15.99
C ARG A 161 27.38 -0.98 -15.47
N VAL A 162 26.29 -1.59 -15.91
CA VAL A 162 25.91 -2.95 -15.56
C VAL A 162 25.05 -3.55 -16.66
N VAL A 163 25.14 -4.87 -16.85
CA VAL A 163 24.26 -5.62 -17.76
C VAL A 163 23.82 -6.88 -17.04
N GLY A 164 22.52 -6.95 -16.71
CA GLY A 164 21.96 -8.10 -16.00
C GLY A 164 21.86 -9.35 -16.89
N PRO A 165 22.30 -10.54 -16.43
CA PRO A 165 22.11 -11.78 -17.18
C PRO A 165 20.65 -12.02 -17.58
N GLY A 166 20.43 -12.50 -18.80
CA GLY A 166 19.09 -12.78 -19.34
C GLY A 166 18.23 -11.56 -19.67
N THR A 167 18.72 -10.34 -19.45
CA THR A 167 18.04 -9.12 -19.92
C THR A 167 18.17 -8.97 -21.44
N PRO A 168 17.27 -8.21 -22.10
CA PRO A 168 17.43 -7.91 -23.53
C PRO A 168 18.77 -7.30 -23.92
N ALA A 169 19.38 -6.49 -23.06
CA ALA A 169 20.73 -5.96 -23.24
C ALA A 169 21.78 -7.06 -23.27
N ALA A 170 21.70 -8.05 -22.38
CA ALA A 170 22.61 -9.20 -22.36
C ALA A 170 22.40 -10.15 -23.55
N LEU A 171 21.17 -10.22 -24.07
CA LEU A 171 20.80 -11.10 -25.18
C LEU A 171 20.89 -10.44 -26.56
N ALA A 172 21.28 -9.16 -26.63
CA ALA A 172 21.33 -8.39 -27.86
C ALA A 172 22.31 -9.02 -28.86
N GLN A 173 21.94 -9.11 -30.14
CA GLN A 173 22.74 -9.82 -31.15
C GLN A 173 23.43 -8.85 -32.11
N SER A 174 24.72 -9.08 -32.36
CA SER A 174 25.44 -8.38 -33.42
C SER A 174 25.20 -9.08 -34.77
N PRO A 175 25.03 -8.33 -35.87
CA PRO A 175 24.98 -8.91 -37.22
C PRO A 175 26.35 -9.43 -37.68
N SER A 176 27.45 -8.95 -37.08
CA SER A 176 28.79 -9.48 -37.32
C SER A 176 29.07 -10.66 -36.39
N PRO A 177 29.47 -11.83 -36.91
CA PRO A 177 29.79 -13.02 -36.12
C PRO A 177 31.09 -12.86 -35.31
N ASP A 178 31.90 -11.84 -35.60
CA ASP A 178 33.18 -11.60 -34.93
C ASP A 178 33.01 -11.02 -33.51
N PHE A 179 31.81 -10.56 -33.16
CA PHE A 179 31.51 -9.97 -31.85
C PHE A 179 30.55 -10.86 -31.05
N PRO A 180 30.86 -11.12 -29.75
CA PRO A 180 29.96 -11.87 -28.88
C PRO A 180 28.64 -11.12 -28.70
N ALA A 181 27.57 -11.88 -28.47
CA ALA A 181 26.26 -11.34 -28.13
C ALA A 181 26.32 -10.55 -26.81
N GLY A 182 25.45 -9.56 -26.69
CA GLY A 182 25.24 -8.74 -25.52
C GLY A 182 25.99 -7.42 -25.54
N LEU A 183 25.35 -6.42 -24.94
CA LEU A 183 26.05 -5.22 -24.47
C LEU A 183 26.99 -5.60 -23.32
N MET A 184 28.05 -4.81 -23.15
CA MET A 184 29.06 -4.99 -22.11
C MET A 184 29.16 -3.76 -21.22
N VAL A 185 29.68 -3.96 -20.02
CA VAL A 185 30.11 -2.84 -19.17
C VAL A 185 31.15 -2.02 -19.93
N ASP A 186 31.06 -0.70 -19.79
CA ASP A 186 31.84 0.33 -20.47
C ASP A 186 31.53 0.52 -21.97
N ASP A 187 30.56 -0.20 -22.54
CA ASP A 187 30.02 0.18 -23.86
C ASP A 187 29.43 1.59 -23.78
N LEU A 188 29.79 2.46 -24.73
CA LEU A 188 29.22 3.79 -24.88
C LEU A 188 28.06 3.73 -25.90
N ILE A 189 26.82 3.82 -25.42
CA ILE A 189 25.63 3.89 -26.28
C ILE A 189 25.57 5.29 -26.92
N VAL A 190 25.62 5.32 -28.25
CA VAL A 190 25.59 6.56 -29.05
C VAL A 190 24.33 6.71 -29.89
N ALA A 191 23.62 5.61 -30.19
CA ALA A 191 22.31 5.68 -30.83
C ALA A 191 21.41 4.49 -30.45
N VAL A 192 20.11 4.71 -30.39
CA VAL A 192 19.08 3.67 -30.20
C VAL A 192 17.91 3.90 -31.15
N GLY A 193 17.56 2.88 -31.93
CA GLY A 193 16.48 2.94 -32.91
C GLY A 193 16.69 4.03 -33.97
N GLY A 194 17.94 4.33 -34.32
CA GLY A 194 18.32 5.40 -35.25
C GLY A 194 18.26 6.82 -34.68
N LYS A 195 17.97 6.98 -33.38
CA LYS A 195 18.04 8.27 -32.68
C LYS A 195 19.37 8.37 -31.93
N ALA A 196 20.08 9.48 -32.13
CA ALA A 196 21.31 9.77 -31.40
C ALA A 196 21.03 9.93 -29.90
N ILE A 197 21.97 9.44 -29.08
CA ILE A 197 21.94 9.52 -27.62
C ILE A 197 23.13 10.38 -27.20
N SER A 198 22.87 11.53 -26.58
CA SER A 198 23.92 12.40 -26.03
C SER A 198 24.01 12.29 -24.51
N SER A 199 22.92 11.93 -23.84
CA SER A 199 22.81 11.85 -22.38
C SER A 199 21.92 10.70 -21.90
N ALA A 200 22.03 10.35 -20.61
CA ALA A 200 21.20 9.30 -19.99
C ALA A 200 19.70 9.61 -20.11
N GLY A 201 19.33 10.90 -20.03
CA GLY A 201 17.95 11.34 -20.24
C GLY A 201 17.45 11.12 -21.68
N ASP A 202 18.32 11.20 -22.68
CA ASP A 202 17.95 10.88 -24.07
C ASP A 202 17.68 9.37 -24.22
N LEU A 203 18.51 8.52 -23.60
CA LEU A 203 18.32 7.08 -23.61
C LEU A 203 16.98 6.69 -22.97
N GLU A 204 16.69 7.24 -21.79
CA GLU A 204 15.41 7.04 -21.10
C GLU A 204 14.23 7.53 -21.95
N SER A 205 14.35 8.71 -22.57
CA SER A 205 13.31 9.28 -23.43
C SER A 205 13.06 8.43 -24.69
N VAL A 206 14.12 7.89 -25.31
CA VAL A 206 13.98 6.99 -26.46
C VAL A 206 13.29 5.70 -26.04
N LEU A 207 13.73 5.07 -24.96
CA LEU A 207 13.14 3.83 -24.45
C LEU A 207 11.70 4.02 -23.97
N ALA A 208 11.34 5.17 -23.40
CA ALA A 208 9.98 5.49 -22.97
C ALA A 208 8.95 5.46 -24.13
N ASN A 209 9.41 5.67 -25.36
CA ASN A 209 8.57 5.67 -26.57
C ASN A 209 8.54 4.32 -27.31
N THR A 210 8.92 3.23 -26.63
CA THR A 210 8.98 1.88 -27.20
C THR A 210 7.93 0.97 -26.57
N ALA A 211 7.71 -0.22 -27.11
CA ALA A 211 6.80 -1.22 -26.55
C ALA A 211 7.52 -2.54 -26.23
N PRO A 212 7.05 -3.32 -25.24
CA PRO A 212 7.48 -4.71 -25.07
C PRO A 212 7.31 -5.52 -26.35
N GLY A 213 8.29 -6.36 -26.68
CA GLY A 213 8.35 -7.14 -27.90
C GLY A 213 8.86 -6.38 -29.14
N GLN A 214 9.05 -5.06 -29.05
CA GLN A 214 9.68 -4.29 -30.13
C GLN A 214 11.18 -4.61 -30.21
N THR A 215 11.68 -4.80 -31.43
CA THR A 215 13.13 -4.95 -31.68
C THR A 215 13.74 -3.61 -32.07
N LEU A 216 14.86 -3.26 -31.45
CA LEU A 216 15.60 -2.02 -31.71
C LEU A 216 17.05 -2.30 -32.07
N SER A 217 17.60 -1.44 -32.93
CA SER A 217 19.05 -1.31 -33.15
C SER A 217 19.67 -0.46 -32.04
N ILE A 218 20.80 -0.89 -31.51
CA ILE A 218 21.57 -0.20 -30.47
C ILE A 218 22.99 -0.06 -30.99
N GLU A 219 23.44 1.17 -31.18
CA GLU A 219 24.78 1.48 -31.65
C GLU A 219 25.65 1.86 -30.45
N VAL A 220 26.78 1.17 -30.31
CA VAL A 220 27.72 1.37 -29.21
C VAL A 220 29.15 1.53 -29.70
N LEU A 221 29.95 2.32 -29.00
CA LEU A 221 31.41 2.29 -29.11
C LEU A 221 31.95 1.43 -27.97
N ARG A 222 32.69 0.37 -28.31
CA ARG A 222 33.23 -0.57 -27.32
C ARG A 222 34.72 -0.34 -27.07
N PRO A 223 35.14 0.09 -25.86
CA PRO A 223 36.54 0.34 -25.56
C PRO A 223 37.46 -0.87 -25.77
N SER A 224 37.02 -2.06 -25.38
CA SER A 224 37.77 -3.31 -25.55
C SER A 224 37.97 -3.72 -27.01
N ALA A 225 37.16 -3.17 -27.93
CA ALA A 225 37.28 -3.36 -29.38
C ALA A 225 37.93 -2.15 -30.09
N GLY A 226 38.64 -1.30 -29.35
CA GLY A 226 39.30 -0.11 -29.91
C GLY A 226 38.33 1.03 -30.25
N ASN A 227 37.21 1.13 -29.55
CA ASN A 227 36.14 2.13 -29.78
C ASN A 227 35.54 2.08 -31.19
N GLN A 228 35.56 0.92 -31.85
CA GLN A 228 34.86 0.76 -33.11
C GLN A 228 33.33 0.79 -32.90
N PRO A 229 32.57 1.39 -33.83
CA PRO A 229 31.10 1.33 -33.80
C PRO A 229 30.62 -0.10 -34.01
N LEU A 230 29.85 -0.60 -33.05
CA LEU A 230 29.16 -1.89 -33.09
C LEU A 230 27.67 -1.66 -33.07
N VAL A 231 26.94 -2.52 -33.78
CA VAL A 231 25.48 -2.44 -33.86
C VAL A 231 24.89 -3.73 -33.31
N PHE A 232 23.99 -3.62 -32.35
CA PHE A 232 23.28 -4.74 -31.74
C PHE A 232 21.78 -4.63 -31.99
N SER A 233 21.12 -5.76 -32.21
CA SER A 233 19.68 -5.88 -32.29
C SER A 233 19.15 -6.50 -30.99
N ALA A 234 18.27 -5.79 -30.28
CA ALA A 234 17.69 -6.26 -29.02
C ALA A 234 16.16 -6.24 -29.08
N THR A 235 15.51 -7.34 -28.73
CA THR A 235 14.06 -7.42 -28.55
C THR A 235 13.70 -7.08 -27.11
N LEU A 236 13.01 -5.96 -26.93
CA LEU A 236 12.66 -5.44 -25.61
C LEU A 236 11.66 -6.36 -24.89
N SER A 237 11.76 -6.41 -23.57
CA SER A 237 10.85 -7.18 -22.71
C SER A 237 9.87 -6.25 -21.97
N GLU A 238 8.97 -6.82 -21.18
CA GLU A 238 8.24 -6.06 -20.16
C GLU A 238 9.17 -5.68 -19.01
N HIS A 239 8.92 -4.55 -18.33
CA HIS A 239 9.69 -4.17 -17.15
C HIS A 239 9.41 -5.14 -15.99
N PRO A 240 10.42 -5.87 -15.47
CA PRO A 240 10.28 -6.58 -14.21
C PRO A 240 9.97 -5.59 -13.09
N LEU A 241 9.22 -6.05 -12.09
CA LEU A 241 8.98 -5.21 -10.92
C LEU A 241 10.30 -4.98 -10.19
N ASP A 242 10.72 -3.71 -10.13
CA ASP A 242 11.89 -3.26 -9.39
C ASP A 242 11.50 -2.98 -7.93
N LEU A 243 11.47 -4.05 -7.15
CA LEU A 243 10.99 -4.04 -5.78
C LEU A 243 11.81 -3.12 -4.87
N VAL A 244 13.14 -3.07 -5.05
CA VAL A 244 14.06 -2.12 -4.41
C VAL A 244 14.79 -1.36 -5.51
N ARG A 245 14.92 -0.04 -5.37
CA ARG A 245 15.58 0.83 -6.36
C ARG A 245 16.01 2.18 -5.75
N LEU A 246 16.88 2.90 -6.44
CA LEU A 246 17.16 4.31 -6.14
C LEU A 246 15.94 5.19 -6.45
N SER A 247 15.78 6.30 -5.71
CA SER A 247 14.62 7.19 -5.84
C SER A 247 14.54 7.83 -7.24
N SER A 248 15.66 8.27 -7.79
CA SER A 248 15.80 8.85 -9.14
C SER A 248 15.47 7.86 -10.25
N THR A 249 15.61 6.56 -10.01
CA THR A 249 15.21 5.52 -10.98
C THR A 249 13.72 5.16 -10.89
N GLY A 250 12.96 5.93 -10.10
CA GLY A 250 11.54 5.72 -9.88
C GLY A 250 10.65 5.96 -11.09
N GLY A 251 11.13 6.74 -12.07
CA GLY A 251 10.33 7.18 -13.21
C GLY A 251 9.12 7.98 -12.72
N ALA A 252 7.91 7.58 -13.13
CA ALA A 252 6.69 8.30 -12.79
C ALA A 252 6.29 8.24 -11.29
N ASP A 253 6.96 7.39 -10.53
CA ASP A 253 6.83 7.21 -9.07
C ASP A 253 7.95 7.92 -8.28
N GLU A 254 8.84 8.66 -8.96
CA GLU A 254 9.81 9.53 -8.29
C GLU A 254 9.11 10.63 -7.47
N VAL A 255 9.67 10.93 -6.30
CA VAL A 255 9.12 11.91 -5.35
C VAL A 255 10.25 12.84 -4.94
N LEU A 256 10.05 14.13 -5.17
CA LEU A 256 11.01 15.17 -4.81
C LEU A 256 11.31 15.13 -3.31
N GLY A 257 12.59 15.23 -2.95
CA GLY A 257 13.08 15.23 -1.57
C GLY A 257 13.37 13.84 -1.00
N ASN A 258 12.93 12.75 -1.62
CA ASN A 258 13.42 11.42 -1.26
C ASN A 258 14.90 11.29 -1.66
N PHE A 259 15.71 10.67 -0.80
CA PHE A 259 17.13 10.51 -1.07
C PHE A 259 17.42 9.30 -1.96
N ASP A 260 18.40 9.45 -2.85
CA ASP A 260 19.06 8.35 -3.56
C ASP A 260 20.05 7.64 -2.65
N ARG A 261 19.52 6.83 -1.73
CA ARG A 261 20.31 6.08 -0.76
C ARG A 261 20.36 4.61 -1.13
N LEU A 262 21.57 4.04 -1.19
CA LEU A 262 21.75 2.59 -1.34
C LEU A 262 21.12 1.83 -0.16
N SER A 263 20.55 0.67 -0.44
CA SER A 263 19.88 -0.18 0.55
C SER A 263 20.84 -1.09 1.27
N CYS A 264 20.45 -1.51 2.48
CA CYS A 264 21.16 -2.55 3.21
C CYS A 264 22.61 -2.18 3.57
N ARG A 265 22.96 -0.92 3.85
CA ARG A 265 24.35 -0.48 4.13
C ARG A 265 24.84 -0.91 5.52
N VAL A 266 26.15 -1.00 5.70
CA VAL A 266 26.78 -1.34 6.99
C VAL A 266 27.80 -0.26 7.40
N THR A 267 27.83 0.04 8.70
CA THR A 267 28.87 0.87 9.32
C THR A 267 29.17 0.39 10.74
N LEU A 268 30.18 0.96 11.40
CA LEU A 268 30.44 0.68 12.81
C LEU A 268 29.50 1.49 13.69
N SER A 269 28.77 0.81 14.58
CA SER A 269 27.93 1.45 15.59
C SER A 269 28.68 1.74 16.89
N GLN A 270 29.75 0.97 17.15
CA GLN A 270 30.69 1.21 18.23
C GLN A 270 32.08 0.68 17.91
N LEU A 271 33.10 1.46 18.28
CA LEU A 271 34.51 1.13 18.21
C LEU A 271 35.22 1.64 19.46
N GLY A 272 35.66 0.73 20.32
CA GLY A 272 36.19 1.07 21.64
C GLY A 272 35.15 1.80 22.48
N ALA A 273 35.46 3.03 22.88
CA ALA A 273 34.57 3.92 23.62
C ALA A 273 33.70 4.82 22.71
N ALA A 274 33.98 4.90 21.41
CA ALA A 274 33.24 5.73 20.49
C ALA A 274 32.00 4.99 19.95
N SER A 275 30.86 5.67 19.94
CA SER A 275 29.59 5.15 19.42
C SER A 275 28.88 6.19 18.58
N ILE A 276 27.92 5.76 17.75
CA ILE A 276 27.09 6.67 16.96
C ILE A 276 26.28 7.58 17.91
N PRO A 277 26.45 8.92 17.84
CA PRO A 277 25.65 9.85 18.64
C PRO A 277 24.15 9.77 18.29
N THR A 278 23.29 10.18 19.22
CA THR A 278 21.84 10.27 18.97
C THR A 278 21.56 11.17 17.76
N GLY A 279 20.65 10.74 16.88
CA GLY A 279 20.30 11.46 15.66
C GLY A 279 21.37 11.46 14.56
N LYS A 280 22.47 10.70 14.73
CA LYS A 280 23.51 10.54 13.71
C LYS A 280 23.46 9.13 13.11
N SER A 281 24.02 9.01 11.91
CA SER A 281 24.11 7.75 11.15
C SER A 281 25.46 7.03 11.33
N SER A 282 26.46 7.70 11.90
CA SER A 282 27.84 7.20 11.99
C SER A 282 28.57 7.77 13.21
N ILE A 283 29.66 7.10 13.60
CA ILE A 283 30.60 7.60 14.60
C ILE A 283 31.29 8.84 14.02
N SER A 284 31.45 9.90 14.82
CA SER A 284 32.17 11.11 14.38
C SER A 284 33.55 10.76 13.81
N GLY A 285 33.82 11.19 12.58
CA GLY A 285 35.06 10.85 11.84
C GLY A 285 35.00 9.57 11.00
N LEU A 286 33.99 8.70 11.18
CA LEU A 286 33.81 7.44 10.47
C LEU A 286 32.55 7.41 9.58
N ALA A 287 32.04 8.57 9.19
CA ALA A 287 30.88 8.68 8.30
C ALA A 287 31.08 8.01 6.94
N TRP A 288 32.32 8.01 6.46
CA TRP A 288 32.70 7.49 5.16
C TRP A 288 32.53 5.96 5.02
N ILE A 289 32.56 5.18 6.12
CA ILE A 289 32.54 3.71 6.07
C ILE A 289 31.29 3.19 5.34
N ALA A 290 30.15 3.83 5.59
CA ALA A 290 28.88 3.42 5.02
C ALA A 290 28.83 3.64 3.49
N ASP A 291 29.69 4.50 2.93
CA ASP A 291 29.82 4.81 1.49
C ASP A 291 31.19 4.42 0.93
N ALA A 292 31.99 3.65 1.68
CA ALA A 292 33.29 3.17 1.22
C ALA A 292 33.12 2.17 0.06
N VAL A 293 34.08 2.10 -0.85
CA VAL A 293 34.05 1.12 -1.95
C VAL A 293 34.75 -0.16 -1.48
N TYR A 294 34.03 -1.27 -1.53
CA TYR A 294 34.52 -2.60 -1.14
C TYR A 294 35.18 -3.27 -2.34
N SER A 295 36.25 -4.04 -2.11
CA SER A 295 36.65 -5.07 -3.06
C SER A 295 35.57 -6.15 -3.09
N HIS A 296 35.46 -6.89 -4.19
CA HIS A 296 34.44 -7.92 -4.28
C HIS A 296 34.91 -9.11 -5.12
N ASP A 297 34.39 -10.28 -4.76
CA ASP A 297 34.55 -11.53 -5.48
C ASP A 297 33.17 -12.13 -5.76
N VAL A 298 32.98 -12.67 -6.95
CA VAL A 298 31.70 -13.24 -7.39
C VAL A 298 31.91 -14.67 -7.83
N THR A 299 31.01 -15.55 -7.39
CA THR A 299 31.02 -16.97 -7.72
C THR A 299 29.72 -17.33 -8.43
N ALA A 300 29.83 -18.22 -9.42
CA ALA A 300 28.71 -18.69 -10.22
C ALA A 300 28.34 -20.13 -9.85
N ALA A 301 27.04 -20.40 -9.79
CA ALA A 301 26.48 -21.74 -9.76
C ALA A 301 25.79 -22.01 -11.10
N GLU A 302 26.14 -23.12 -11.75
CA GLU A 302 25.56 -23.51 -13.06
C GLU A 302 25.67 -22.41 -14.13
N GLY A 303 26.74 -21.62 -14.10
CA GLY A 303 26.99 -20.53 -15.06
C GLY A 303 26.29 -19.21 -14.74
N VAL A 304 25.49 -19.12 -13.67
CA VAL A 304 24.85 -17.89 -13.21
C VAL A 304 25.52 -17.40 -11.92
N GLN A 305 25.92 -16.13 -11.89
CA GLN A 305 26.45 -15.50 -10.68
C GLN A 305 25.41 -15.55 -9.57
N SER A 306 25.72 -16.20 -8.46
CA SER A 306 24.73 -16.47 -7.39
C SER A 306 25.22 -16.08 -6.01
N ASN A 307 26.52 -15.86 -5.85
CA ASN A 307 27.10 -15.41 -4.58
C ASN A 307 28.15 -14.33 -4.81
N ALA A 308 28.09 -13.25 -4.05
CA ALA A 308 29.07 -12.17 -4.03
C ALA A 308 29.55 -11.91 -2.61
N VAL A 309 30.86 -11.74 -2.44
CA VAL A 309 31.50 -11.36 -1.18
C VAL A 309 32.17 -10.01 -1.37
N PHE A 310 31.87 -9.06 -0.50
CA PHE A 310 32.43 -7.72 -0.47
C PHE A 310 33.34 -7.58 0.76
N THR A 311 34.55 -7.06 0.58
CA THR A 311 35.53 -6.89 1.65
C THR A 311 36.02 -5.45 1.72
N LEU A 312 36.05 -4.89 2.93
CA LEU A 312 36.56 -3.56 3.20
C LEU A 312 37.62 -3.63 4.32
N PRO A 313 38.91 -3.54 3.98
CA PRO A 313 39.95 -3.37 4.98
C PRO A 313 39.88 -1.96 5.60
N LEU A 314 40.00 -1.89 6.92
CA LEU A 314 39.92 -0.67 7.72
C LEU A 314 41.25 -0.46 8.48
N PRO A 315 42.22 0.25 7.89
CA PRO A 315 43.49 0.50 8.54
C PRO A 315 43.33 1.46 9.74
N VAL A 316 44.20 1.31 10.75
CA VAL A 316 44.17 2.12 11.99
C VAL A 316 44.16 3.63 11.71
N GLY A 317 44.94 4.08 10.73
CA GLY A 317 45.00 5.51 10.35
C GLY A 317 43.66 6.12 9.95
N ARG A 318 42.71 5.32 9.44
CA ARG A 318 41.36 5.75 9.04
C ARG A 318 40.33 5.57 10.16
N LEU A 319 40.56 4.63 11.07
CA LEU A 319 39.69 4.40 12.22
C LEU A 319 39.90 5.44 13.33
N GLY A 320 41.03 6.15 13.30
CA GLY A 320 41.37 7.17 14.28
C GLY A 320 41.83 6.59 15.62
N ALA A 321 42.03 7.46 16.61
CA ALA A 321 42.59 7.10 17.92
C ALA A 321 41.73 6.13 18.77
N THR A 322 40.52 5.83 18.32
CA THR A 322 39.56 4.95 19.02
C THR A 322 39.78 3.47 18.72
N ALA A 323 40.47 3.13 17.63
CA ALA A 323 40.87 1.77 17.31
C ALA A 323 42.17 1.38 18.00
N THR A 324 42.26 0.14 18.50
CA THR A 324 43.52 -0.43 19.01
C THR A 324 44.23 -1.30 17.97
N GLY A 325 43.60 -1.53 16.82
CA GLY A 325 44.17 -2.28 15.70
C GLY A 325 43.30 -2.17 14.44
N PRO A 326 43.82 -2.63 13.28
CA PRO A 326 43.06 -2.62 12.04
C PRO A 326 41.85 -3.58 12.12
N LEU A 327 40.82 -3.28 11.34
CA LEU A 327 39.62 -4.11 11.19
C LEU A 327 39.41 -4.48 9.72
N GLU A 328 38.54 -5.44 9.47
CA GLU A 328 38.03 -5.77 8.14
C GLU A 328 36.53 -6.02 8.24
N ILE A 329 35.76 -5.42 7.33
CA ILE A 329 34.33 -5.70 7.20
C ILE A 329 34.12 -6.57 5.97
N THR A 330 33.49 -7.72 6.15
CA THR A 330 33.08 -8.62 5.07
C THR A 330 31.57 -8.72 5.02
N ARG A 331 31.03 -8.75 3.80
CA ARG A 331 29.61 -8.93 3.53
C ARG A 331 29.40 -9.93 2.43
N SER A 332 28.44 -10.83 2.59
CA SER A 332 28.07 -11.77 1.53
C SER A 332 26.61 -11.59 1.12
N TYR A 333 26.33 -11.92 -0.12
CA TYR A 333 24.98 -12.03 -0.66
C TYR A 333 24.91 -13.31 -1.47
N LYS A 334 23.94 -14.17 -1.17
CA LYS A 334 23.70 -15.40 -1.92
C LYS A 334 22.23 -15.52 -2.31
N LEU A 335 22.01 -15.78 -3.59
CA LEU A 335 20.71 -16.10 -4.16
C LEU A 335 20.59 -17.60 -4.40
N ASN A 336 19.41 -18.13 -4.13
CA ASN A 336 19.04 -19.49 -4.49
C ASN A 336 17.95 -19.43 -5.59
N PRO A 337 17.98 -20.33 -6.59
CA PRO A 337 16.89 -20.46 -7.56
C PRO A 337 15.55 -20.71 -6.88
N ALA A 338 14.47 -20.34 -7.54
CA ALA A 338 13.08 -20.51 -7.09
C ALA A 338 12.80 -19.93 -5.68
N SER A 339 13.51 -18.86 -5.30
CA SER A 339 13.41 -18.25 -3.98
C SER A 339 13.36 -16.73 -4.05
N TYR A 340 12.57 -16.13 -3.16
CA TYR A 340 12.54 -14.70 -2.88
C TYR A 340 13.47 -14.29 -1.73
N MET A 341 14.32 -15.21 -1.28
CA MET A 341 15.26 -15.02 -0.19
C MET A 341 16.66 -14.73 -0.72
N ILE A 342 17.31 -13.77 -0.08
CA ILE A 342 18.73 -13.47 -0.25
C ILE A 342 19.41 -13.77 1.09
N ASP A 343 20.29 -14.76 1.11
CA ASP A 343 21.10 -15.02 2.31
C ASP A 343 22.17 -13.92 2.40
N MET A 344 22.31 -13.33 3.58
CA MET A 344 23.21 -12.22 3.84
C MET A 344 24.02 -12.47 5.10
N ASP A 345 25.33 -12.26 5.02
CA ASP A 345 26.21 -12.27 6.18
C ASP A 345 26.90 -10.92 6.34
N VAL A 346 27.19 -10.57 7.59
CA VAL A 346 28.11 -9.48 7.95
C VAL A 346 29.11 -10.01 8.97
N ALA A 347 30.39 -9.80 8.69
CA ALA A 347 31.47 -10.08 9.62
C ALA A 347 32.31 -8.81 9.81
N VAL A 348 32.64 -8.50 11.07
CA VAL A 348 33.66 -7.50 11.41
C VAL A 348 34.80 -8.22 12.10
N ARG A 349 35.90 -8.41 11.37
CA ARG A 349 37.08 -9.12 11.82
C ARG A 349 38.09 -8.16 12.44
N ASN A 350 38.63 -8.54 13.59
CA ASN A 350 39.76 -7.87 14.20
C ASN A 350 41.06 -8.44 13.63
N VAL A 351 41.67 -7.72 12.70
CA VAL A 351 42.93 -8.13 12.07
C VAL A 351 44.16 -7.62 12.83
N GLY A 352 43.96 -6.87 13.91
CA GLY A 352 45.01 -6.41 14.80
C GLY A 352 45.50 -7.45 15.81
N GLU A 353 46.39 -7.01 16.70
CA GLU A 353 47.02 -7.83 17.74
C GLU A 353 46.40 -7.68 19.13
N GLN A 354 45.51 -6.71 19.32
CA GLN A 354 44.84 -6.43 20.60
C GLN A 354 43.33 -6.65 20.50
N PRO A 355 42.65 -7.06 21.59
CA PRO A 355 41.19 -7.11 21.63
C PRO A 355 40.55 -5.75 21.35
N GLN A 356 39.41 -5.77 20.65
CA GLN A 356 38.68 -4.55 20.27
C GLN A 356 37.19 -4.69 20.60
N LYS A 357 36.61 -3.65 21.23
CA LYS A 357 35.15 -3.58 21.44
C LYS A 357 34.49 -3.07 20.17
N ILE A 358 33.66 -3.90 19.55
CA ILE A 358 33.08 -3.67 18.23
C ILE A 358 31.58 -3.90 18.30
N ALA A 359 30.84 -3.01 17.63
CA ALA A 359 29.48 -3.26 17.19
C ALA A 359 29.29 -2.60 15.81
N TYR A 360 28.42 -3.16 14.98
CA TYR A 360 28.05 -2.56 13.70
C TYR A 360 26.59 -2.10 13.70
N ARG A 361 26.27 -1.27 12.72
CA ARG A 361 24.92 -0.87 12.32
C ARG A 361 24.66 -1.47 10.95
N LEU A 362 23.53 -2.16 10.83
CA LEU A 362 22.96 -2.58 9.56
C LEU A 362 21.74 -1.72 9.26
N GLU A 363 21.76 -1.00 8.14
CA GLU A 363 20.58 -0.30 7.62
C GLU A 363 19.69 -1.28 6.88
N GLY A 364 18.38 -1.06 6.89
CA GLY A 364 17.40 -1.86 6.16
C GLY A 364 17.35 -1.52 4.66
N PRO A 365 16.46 -2.20 3.92
CA PRO A 365 16.10 -1.78 2.58
C PRO A 365 15.41 -0.42 2.60
N ASN A 366 15.51 0.32 1.50
CA ASN A 366 14.76 1.54 1.24
C ASN A 366 14.41 1.61 -0.26
N GLY A 367 13.66 2.62 -0.69
CA GLY A 367 13.35 2.78 -2.11
C GLY A 367 12.43 1.68 -2.63
N VAL A 368 11.65 1.07 -1.74
CA VAL A 368 10.65 0.06 -2.12
C VAL A 368 9.64 0.69 -3.07
N THR A 369 9.24 -0.04 -4.12
CA THR A 369 8.29 0.45 -5.12
C THR A 369 6.95 0.87 -4.51
N LEU A 370 6.34 1.92 -5.07
CA LEU A 370 5.10 2.53 -4.58
C LEU A 370 3.84 1.98 -5.28
N GLU A 371 4.04 1.41 -6.48
CA GLU A 371 3.02 0.81 -7.32
C GLU A 371 1.83 1.73 -7.61
N GLY A 372 2.12 2.99 -7.98
CA GLY A 372 1.09 3.99 -8.23
C GLY A 372 0.63 4.72 -6.97
N TRP A 373 1.58 5.39 -6.31
CA TRP A 373 1.39 6.08 -5.01
C TRP A 373 0.16 7.00 -4.91
N TRP A 374 -0.33 7.50 -6.05
CA TRP A 374 -1.50 8.37 -6.09
C TRP A 374 -2.82 7.59 -5.85
N TYR A 375 -2.91 6.30 -6.16
CA TYR A 375 -4.11 5.49 -5.85
C TYR A 375 -3.87 4.39 -4.81
N SER A 376 -2.61 4.00 -4.57
CA SER A 376 -2.28 2.97 -3.57
C SER A 376 -2.83 3.34 -2.20
N THR A 377 -3.56 2.39 -1.60
CA THR A 377 -4.27 2.61 -0.33
C THR A 377 -4.03 1.47 0.64
N LYS A 378 -3.03 1.67 1.50
CA LYS A 378 -2.81 0.84 2.68
C LYS A 378 -3.70 1.28 3.84
N ILE A 379 -4.01 0.34 4.73
CA ILE A 379 -4.71 0.59 5.98
C ILE A 379 -3.76 0.26 7.12
N SER A 380 -3.75 1.11 8.14
CA SER A 380 -2.99 0.84 9.36
C SER A 380 -3.72 -0.21 10.21
N PRO A 381 -3.00 -1.14 10.88
CA PRO A 381 -3.59 -1.95 11.95
C PRO A 381 -4.10 -1.08 13.11
N ASN A 382 -3.59 0.14 13.26
CA ASN A 382 -4.03 1.08 14.27
C ASN A 382 -5.32 1.78 13.83
N PHE A 383 -6.40 1.62 14.60
CA PHE A 383 -7.75 2.15 14.28
C PHE A 383 -7.80 3.64 13.91
N MET A 384 -6.92 4.47 14.49
CA MET A 384 -6.80 5.91 14.20
C MET A 384 -5.50 6.29 13.46
N GLY A 385 -4.68 5.31 13.09
CA GLY A 385 -3.39 5.52 12.44
C GLY A 385 -3.53 5.61 10.92
N GLY A 386 -2.76 6.50 10.30
CA GLY A 386 -2.57 6.49 8.85
C GLY A 386 -1.62 5.38 8.41
N ALA A 387 -1.65 5.04 7.12
CA ALA A 387 -0.62 4.26 6.45
C ALA A 387 -0.14 5.04 5.22
N ALA A 388 1.17 5.05 5.03
CA ALA A 388 1.83 5.58 3.84
C ALA A 388 1.86 4.48 2.77
N ALA A 389 2.44 4.78 1.60
CA ALA A 389 2.69 3.78 0.58
C ALA A 389 3.84 2.84 0.99
N ARG A 390 4.78 3.35 1.80
CA ARG A 390 5.86 2.61 2.45
C ARG A 390 5.81 2.86 3.95
N ASP A 391 5.75 1.78 4.72
CA ASP A 391 5.79 1.86 6.17
C ASP A 391 6.85 0.89 6.70
N VAL A 392 7.43 1.20 7.86
CA VAL A 392 8.32 0.27 8.54
C VAL A 392 7.45 -0.68 9.36
N VAL A 393 7.64 -1.98 9.18
CA VAL A 393 6.98 -3.01 9.98
C VAL A 393 8.00 -3.79 10.79
N TYR A 394 7.61 -4.22 11.98
CA TYR A 394 8.44 -5.10 12.79
C TYR A 394 7.57 -6.00 13.67
N ARG A 395 8.18 -7.06 14.20
CA ARG A 395 7.57 -7.90 15.22
C ARG A 395 8.55 -8.22 16.33
N THR A 396 8.21 -7.88 17.56
CA THR A 396 8.94 -8.34 18.76
C THR A 396 8.06 -9.26 19.59
N GLN A 397 8.65 -10.07 20.47
CA GLN A 397 7.87 -10.90 21.40
C GLN A 397 6.92 -10.07 22.27
N ARG A 398 7.36 -8.88 22.71
CA ARG A 398 6.56 -7.98 23.54
C ARG A 398 5.45 -7.27 22.77
N ASP A 399 5.78 -6.65 21.63
CA ASP A 399 4.87 -5.72 20.97
C ASP A 399 3.98 -6.39 19.91
N GLY A 400 4.29 -7.64 19.52
CA GLY A 400 3.65 -8.30 18.40
C GLY A 400 3.96 -7.57 17.08
N HIS A 401 3.13 -7.78 16.06
CA HIS A 401 3.25 -7.03 14.80
C HIS A 401 2.95 -5.54 15.01
N ARG A 402 3.81 -4.68 14.49
CA ARG A 402 3.66 -3.23 14.52
C ARG A 402 3.99 -2.63 13.16
N LEU A 403 3.24 -1.58 12.82
CA LEU A 403 3.45 -0.74 11.66
C LEU A 403 3.73 0.69 12.12
N LEU A 404 4.87 1.22 11.71
CA LEU A 404 5.29 2.61 11.91
C LEU A 404 5.14 3.35 10.59
N SER A 405 4.21 4.31 10.53
CA SER A 405 3.85 4.90 9.26
C SER A 405 4.93 5.86 8.75
N GLY A 406 5.21 5.79 7.44
CA GLY A 406 6.11 6.77 6.81
C GLY A 406 5.60 8.21 6.94
N TYR A 407 4.28 8.40 6.99
CA TYR A 407 3.67 9.70 7.25
C TYR A 407 4.05 10.26 8.64
N ASP A 408 4.00 9.41 9.67
CA ASP A 408 4.34 9.80 11.03
C ASP A 408 5.84 10.05 11.19
N LEU A 409 6.68 9.27 10.50
CA LEU A 409 8.13 9.50 10.43
C LEU A 409 8.48 10.81 9.74
N LEU A 410 7.80 11.16 8.64
CA LEU A 410 7.96 12.45 7.99
C LEU A 410 7.56 13.61 8.91
N LYS A 411 6.40 13.50 9.56
CA LYS A 411 5.93 14.50 10.53
C LYS A 411 6.92 14.64 11.68
N ARG A 412 7.50 13.54 12.16
CA ARG A 412 8.56 13.56 13.16
C ARG A 412 9.82 14.24 12.63
N GLY A 413 10.26 13.94 11.42
CA GLY A 413 11.40 14.60 10.78
C GLY A 413 11.22 16.11 10.64
N LYS A 414 10.01 16.58 10.32
CA LYS A 414 9.65 18.01 10.30
C LYS A 414 9.70 18.66 11.69
N ASN A 415 9.23 17.95 12.72
CA ASN A 415 9.11 18.50 14.08
C ASN A 415 10.38 18.34 14.93
N LYS A 416 11.20 17.33 14.64
CA LYS A 416 12.41 16.94 15.40
C LYS A 416 13.57 16.65 14.43
N PRO A 417 14.07 17.66 13.71
CA PRO A 417 15.11 17.44 12.68
C PRO A 417 16.45 16.92 13.25
N VAL A 418 16.72 17.12 14.54
CA VAL A 418 17.94 16.63 15.20
C VAL A 418 17.86 15.14 15.54
N ASP A 419 16.68 14.60 15.82
CA ASP A 419 16.45 13.20 16.19
C ASP A 419 15.18 12.68 15.50
N PRO A 420 15.21 12.51 14.17
CA PRO A 420 14.05 12.18 13.37
C PRO A 420 13.62 10.72 13.57
N ASP A 421 14.52 9.87 14.10
CA ASP A 421 14.30 8.43 14.21
C ASP A 421 13.26 8.07 15.27
N GLN A 422 12.49 7.03 14.99
CA GLN A 422 11.57 6.43 15.95
C GLN A 422 12.13 5.09 16.42
N MET A 423 12.56 5.05 17.68
CA MET A 423 13.07 3.84 18.31
C MET A 423 12.01 2.72 18.30
N ILE A 424 12.44 1.54 17.84
CA ILE A 424 11.72 0.26 17.96
C ILE A 424 12.03 -0.33 19.33
N PHE A 425 13.31 -0.43 19.69
CA PHE A 425 13.79 -0.77 21.03
C PHE A 425 15.18 -0.16 21.29
N VAL A 426 15.53 -0.04 22.57
CA VAL A 426 16.84 0.45 23.06
C VAL A 426 17.53 -0.60 23.93
N GLU A 427 18.82 -0.40 24.22
CA GLU A 427 19.69 -1.39 24.88
C GLU A 427 19.21 -1.82 26.26
N ASP A 428 18.67 -0.89 27.04
CA ASP A 428 18.19 -1.14 28.41
C ASP A 428 16.84 -1.87 28.50
N GLU A 429 16.19 -2.14 27.36
CA GLU A 429 14.92 -2.86 27.34
C GLU A 429 15.12 -4.38 27.55
N PRO A 430 14.14 -5.06 28.19
CA PRO A 430 14.23 -6.49 28.46
C PRO A 430 14.22 -7.30 27.16
N GLU A 431 14.76 -8.52 27.20
CA GLU A 431 14.91 -9.39 26.01
C GLU A 431 13.62 -9.52 25.18
N PRO A 432 12.41 -9.68 25.73
CA PRO A 432 11.19 -9.78 24.91
C PRO A 432 10.89 -8.54 24.05
N SER A 433 11.34 -7.35 24.47
CA SER A 433 11.27 -6.14 23.63
C SER A 433 12.26 -6.18 22.48
N ARG A 434 13.42 -6.83 22.65
CA ARG A 434 14.53 -6.85 21.69
C ARG A 434 14.57 -8.11 20.82
N ALA A 435 13.85 -9.15 21.23
CA ALA A 435 13.64 -10.40 20.51
C ALA A 435 12.80 -10.13 19.26
N LEU A 436 13.49 -9.88 18.14
CA LEU A 436 12.92 -9.37 16.90
C LEU A 436 12.69 -10.51 15.92
N ALA A 437 11.43 -10.86 15.64
CA ALA A 437 11.11 -11.88 14.65
C ALA A 437 11.36 -11.40 13.21
N TYR A 438 11.12 -10.12 12.93
CA TYR A 438 11.49 -9.47 11.68
C TYR A 438 11.45 -7.95 11.81
N ALA A 439 12.14 -7.26 10.90
CA ALA A 439 11.94 -5.85 10.58
C ALA A 439 11.99 -5.67 9.06
N GLY A 440 11.11 -4.83 8.51
CA GLY A 440 10.97 -4.70 7.07
C GLY A 440 10.28 -3.43 6.62
N ILE A 441 10.25 -3.24 5.30
CA ILE A 441 9.50 -2.19 4.62
C ILE A 441 8.31 -2.83 3.93
N ASP A 442 7.15 -2.29 4.24
CA ASP A 442 5.87 -2.82 3.83
C ASP A 442 5.24 -1.93 2.77
N ALA A 443 4.97 -2.51 1.60
CA ALA A 443 4.19 -1.90 0.52
C ALA A 443 2.80 -2.56 0.44
N GLN A 444 1.98 -2.17 -0.55
CA GLN A 444 0.61 -2.69 -0.65
C GLN A 444 0.60 -4.20 -0.95
N TYR A 445 1.34 -4.64 -1.98
CA TYR A 445 1.35 -6.03 -2.44
C TYR A 445 2.67 -6.77 -2.18
N PHE A 446 3.71 -6.07 -1.74
CA PHE A 446 5.05 -6.62 -1.52
C PHE A 446 5.57 -6.26 -0.14
N ASN A 447 6.54 -7.05 0.33
CA ASN A 447 7.25 -6.80 1.56
C ASN A 447 8.74 -7.09 1.35
N VAL A 448 9.58 -6.25 1.97
CA VAL A 448 11.03 -6.45 1.99
C VAL A 448 11.51 -6.44 3.43
N ALA A 449 11.90 -7.59 3.98
CA ALA A 449 12.16 -7.76 5.41
C ALA A 449 13.42 -8.57 5.70
N TYR A 450 14.10 -8.20 6.79
CA TYR A 450 15.11 -9.04 7.42
C TYR A 450 14.44 -10.09 8.29
N LEU A 451 14.84 -11.34 8.07
CA LEU A 451 14.44 -12.53 8.78
C LEU A 451 15.66 -13.18 9.44
N PRO A 452 15.48 -13.81 10.62
CA PRO A 452 16.51 -14.61 11.26
C PRO A 452 17.06 -15.69 10.32
N PRO A 453 18.29 -16.19 10.58
CA PRO A 453 18.85 -17.26 9.77
C PRO A 453 18.00 -18.52 9.85
N VAL A 454 18.13 -19.40 8.86
CA VAL A 454 17.36 -20.64 8.75
C VAL A 454 17.39 -21.43 10.06
N GLY A 455 16.21 -21.72 10.60
CA GLY A 455 16.04 -22.45 11.87
C GLY A 455 15.92 -21.57 13.11
N ALA A 456 16.19 -20.27 13.01
CA ALA A 456 15.89 -19.30 14.07
C ALA A 456 14.54 -18.62 13.80
N THR A 457 13.81 -18.27 14.86
CA THR A 457 12.54 -17.54 14.77
C THR A 457 12.67 -16.06 15.10
N GLU A 458 13.78 -15.66 15.75
CA GLU A 458 14.00 -14.29 16.24
C GLU A 458 15.50 -13.93 16.26
N PHE A 459 15.79 -12.65 16.06
CA PHE A 459 17.08 -12.03 16.35
C PHE A 459 17.20 -11.67 17.83
N LYS A 460 18.33 -12.03 18.44
CA LYS A 460 18.62 -11.71 19.86
C LYS A 460 19.89 -10.86 20.04
N ASP A 461 20.67 -10.71 18.98
CA ASP A 461 21.97 -10.07 19.00
C ASP A 461 21.93 -8.59 18.60
N PHE A 462 20.76 -7.95 18.68
CA PHE A 462 20.61 -6.51 18.52
C PHE A 462 20.32 -5.81 19.85
N ARG A 463 21.03 -4.72 20.08
CA ARG A 463 20.83 -3.87 21.26
C ARG A 463 19.90 -2.69 20.99
N ARG A 464 19.87 -2.21 19.75
CA ARG A 464 19.08 -1.03 19.37
C ARG A 464 18.52 -1.19 17.97
N ALA A 465 17.28 -0.76 17.78
CA ALA A 465 16.63 -0.70 16.48
C ALA A 465 15.78 0.57 16.37
N ALA A 466 15.73 1.20 15.20
CA ALA A 466 14.88 2.35 14.95
C ALA A 466 14.40 2.42 13.50
N ALA A 467 13.21 2.99 13.31
CA ALA A 467 12.71 3.41 12.00
C ALA A 467 13.23 4.81 11.67
N THR A 468 13.66 5.02 10.43
CA THR A 468 14.29 6.26 9.94
C THR A 468 13.58 6.78 8.69
N LEU A 469 13.60 8.10 8.54
CA LEU A 469 13.24 8.78 7.30
C LEU A 469 14.41 8.70 6.30
N VAL A 470 14.13 8.48 5.02
CA VAL A 470 15.14 8.49 3.93
C VAL A 470 14.78 9.60 2.94
N ALA A 471 14.58 10.79 3.47
CA ALA A 471 14.18 11.96 2.72
C ALA A 471 14.57 13.25 3.45
N ASP A 472 14.70 14.33 2.69
CA ASP A 472 14.64 15.69 3.22
C ASP A 472 13.18 16.01 3.54
N ALA A 473 12.87 16.00 4.83
CA ALA A 473 11.53 16.23 5.33
C ALA A 473 10.93 17.57 4.87
N SER A 474 11.77 18.58 4.65
CA SER A 474 11.33 19.93 4.23
C SER A 474 11.03 20.02 2.73
N ALA A 475 11.65 19.15 1.92
CA ALA A 475 11.50 19.14 0.47
C ALA A 475 10.32 18.27 -0.02
N ILE A 476 9.74 17.41 0.83
CA ILE A 476 8.60 16.56 0.45
C ILE A 476 7.35 17.41 0.20
N PRO A 477 6.75 17.37 -1.01
CA PRO A 477 5.50 18.07 -1.31
C PRO A 477 4.34 17.53 -0.45
N VAL A 478 3.46 18.43 0.03
CA VAL A 478 2.33 18.09 0.94
C VAL A 478 1.43 16.98 0.36
N HIS A 479 1.19 17.00 -0.94
CA HIS A 479 0.33 16.02 -1.61
C HIS A 479 1.02 14.67 -1.89
N GLN A 480 2.34 14.58 -1.66
CA GLN A 480 3.19 13.40 -1.81
C GLN A 480 3.70 12.85 -0.47
N GLU A 481 3.27 13.39 0.68
CA GLU A 481 3.72 12.94 2.00
C GLU A 481 3.52 11.44 2.26
N ARG A 482 2.50 10.84 1.64
CA ARG A 482 2.25 9.39 1.72
C ARG A 482 3.24 8.56 0.92
N ALA A 483 3.97 9.17 -0.01
CA ALA A 483 4.93 8.51 -0.89
C ALA A 483 6.38 8.70 -0.40
N VAL A 484 6.58 9.21 0.82
CA VAL A 484 7.90 9.41 1.41
C VAL A 484 8.70 8.11 1.53
N ASN A 485 10.01 8.19 1.40
CA ASN A 485 10.92 7.07 1.53
C ASN A 485 11.33 6.88 3.01
N VAL A 486 11.37 5.63 3.44
CA VAL A 486 11.66 5.24 4.82
C VAL A 486 12.53 3.99 4.85
N SER A 487 13.21 3.79 5.97
CA SER A 487 13.99 2.60 6.24
C SER A 487 14.02 2.33 7.76
N PHE A 488 14.86 1.42 8.20
CA PHE A 488 15.17 1.19 9.61
C PHE A 488 16.66 0.87 9.75
N PHE A 489 17.17 0.80 10.98
CA PHE A 489 18.49 0.25 11.26
C PHE A 489 18.47 -0.66 12.47
N LEU A 490 19.43 -1.58 12.52
CA LEU A 490 19.69 -2.52 13.61
C LEU A 490 21.15 -2.38 14.05
N ASP A 491 21.38 -2.06 15.33
CA ASP A 491 22.71 -2.03 15.91
C ASP A 491 22.98 -3.33 16.67
N SER A 492 24.06 -4.02 16.31
CA SER A 492 24.48 -5.25 16.98
C SER A 492 24.82 -5.00 18.45
N VAL A 493 24.77 -6.06 19.25
CA VAL A 493 25.38 -6.07 20.58
C VAL A 493 26.87 -5.75 20.48
N VAL A 494 27.40 -5.11 21.51
CA VAL A 494 28.85 -4.85 21.63
C VAL A 494 29.53 -6.15 22.02
N LYS A 495 30.49 -6.60 21.21
CA LYS A 495 31.36 -7.72 21.55
C LYS A 495 32.80 -7.24 21.65
N GLU A 496 33.52 -7.79 22.61
CA GLU A 496 34.97 -7.69 22.65
C GLU A 496 35.54 -8.79 21.76
N VAL A 497 36.07 -8.41 20.60
CA VAL A 497 36.55 -9.30 19.55
C VAL A 497 38.05 -9.50 19.72
N PRO A 498 38.51 -10.73 20.04
CA PRO A 498 39.94 -11.03 20.17
C PRO A 498 40.70 -10.84 18.84
N PRO A 499 42.04 -10.75 18.89
CA PRO A 499 42.89 -10.77 17.71
C PRO A 499 42.57 -11.95 16.79
N GLN A 500 42.52 -11.70 15.48
CA GLN A 500 42.25 -12.68 14.43
C GLN A 500 40.89 -13.37 14.52
N ASN A 501 39.97 -12.87 15.36
CA ASN A 501 38.61 -13.35 15.47
C ASN A 501 37.63 -12.32 14.87
N GLU A 502 36.35 -12.69 14.78
CA GLU A 502 35.33 -11.85 14.16
C GLU A 502 34.01 -11.81 14.92
N LEU A 503 33.32 -10.68 14.81
CA LEU A 503 31.90 -10.56 15.08
C LEU A 503 31.17 -10.87 13.77
N ALA A 504 30.67 -12.10 13.62
CA ALA A 504 29.89 -12.52 12.47
C ALA A 504 28.42 -12.75 12.82
N GLN A 505 27.53 -12.41 11.90
CA GLN A 505 26.10 -12.70 11.98
C GLN A 505 25.54 -13.03 10.60
N GLN A 506 24.57 -13.94 10.57
CA GLN A 506 23.86 -14.38 9.38
C GLN A 506 22.39 -14.02 9.49
N TRP A 507 21.76 -13.69 8.38
CA TRP A 507 20.32 -13.48 8.27
C TRP A 507 19.86 -13.62 6.82
N GLN A 508 18.55 -13.55 6.63
CA GLN A 508 17.97 -13.60 5.30
C GLN A 508 17.20 -12.32 5.01
N LEU A 509 17.28 -11.83 3.78
CA LEU A 509 16.45 -10.76 3.25
C LEU A 509 15.36 -11.40 2.38
N PHE A 510 14.12 -11.32 2.85
CA PHE A 510 12.95 -11.59 2.02
C PHE A 510 12.67 -10.36 1.16
N ALA A 511 12.54 -10.54 -0.15
CA ALA A 511 12.16 -9.48 -1.08
C ALA A 511 11.15 -10.04 -2.08
N GLY A 512 9.86 -10.00 -1.73
CA GLY A 512 8.87 -10.74 -2.51
C GLY A 512 7.42 -10.33 -2.28
N PRO A 513 6.51 -11.05 -2.96
CA PRO A 513 5.08 -10.78 -2.91
C PRO A 513 4.45 -11.19 -1.57
N LYS A 514 3.36 -10.52 -1.20
CA LYS A 514 2.52 -10.90 -0.06
C LYS A 514 1.58 -12.07 -0.39
N ALA A 515 2.14 -13.18 -0.83
CA ALA A 515 1.39 -14.41 -1.06
C ALA A 515 1.16 -15.14 0.29
N PRO A 516 -0.09 -15.48 0.67
CA PRO A 516 -0.39 -16.01 1.99
C PRO A 516 0.43 -17.25 2.39
N GLU A 517 0.55 -18.24 1.49
CA GLU A 517 1.30 -19.48 1.76
C GLU A 517 2.80 -19.22 1.94
N LEU A 518 3.37 -18.32 1.13
CA LEU A 518 4.76 -17.92 1.23
C LEU A 518 5.03 -17.21 2.55
N LEU A 519 4.21 -16.22 2.91
CA LEU A 519 4.39 -15.47 4.16
C LEU A 519 4.17 -16.31 5.41
N ASP A 520 3.27 -17.29 5.36
CA ASP A 520 3.05 -18.22 6.49
C ASP A 520 4.30 -19.02 6.81
N SER A 521 4.97 -19.53 5.77
CA SER A 521 6.25 -20.24 5.93
C SER A 521 7.38 -19.39 6.51
N LEU A 522 7.27 -18.06 6.38
CA LEU A 522 8.28 -17.08 6.82
C LEU A 522 7.91 -16.36 8.12
N GLY A 523 6.73 -16.63 8.70
CA GLY A 523 6.24 -15.90 9.89
C GLY A 523 5.85 -14.43 9.60
N LEU A 524 5.57 -14.09 8.34
CA LEU A 524 5.24 -12.74 7.86
C LEU A 524 3.74 -12.52 7.60
N THR A 525 2.87 -13.47 7.96
CA THR A 525 1.42 -13.43 7.68
C THR A 525 0.73 -12.14 8.14
N ASP A 526 1.19 -11.55 9.24
CA ASP A 526 0.62 -10.31 9.79
C ASP A 526 0.90 -9.07 8.92
N THR A 527 1.80 -9.16 7.93
CA THR A 527 2.02 -8.06 6.97
C THR A 527 0.86 -7.91 5.96
N ILE A 528 -0.08 -8.87 5.92
CA ILE A 528 -1.33 -8.74 5.16
C ILE A 528 -2.46 -8.24 6.07
N GLU A 529 -2.77 -6.95 5.93
CA GLU A 529 -3.79 -6.28 6.75
C GLU A 529 -5.19 -6.43 6.13
N TYR A 530 -5.93 -7.47 6.50
CA TYR A 530 -7.31 -7.67 6.05
C TYR A 530 -8.33 -6.74 6.75
N GLY A 531 -7.93 -5.99 7.79
CA GLY A 531 -8.81 -5.12 8.56
C GLY A 531 -9.76 -5.87 9.51
N TRP A 532 -10.76 -5.17 10.06
CA TRP A 532 -11.57 -5.66 11.19
C TRP A 532 -12.43 -6.88 10.88
N PHE A 533 -12.78 -7.10 9.61
CA PHE A 533 -13.56 -8.25 9.16
C PHE A 533 -12.70 -9.24 8.37
N GLY A 534 -11.44 -9.41 8.78
CA GLY A 534 -10.48 -10.24 8.06
C GLY A 534 -10.91 -11.68 7.82
N GLY A 535 -11.63 -12.30 8.77
CA GLY A 535 -12.21 -13.63 8.56
C GLY A 535 -13.21 -13.69 7.40
N VAL A 536 -14.07 -12.67 7.28
CA VAL A 536 -15.02 -12.55 6.17
C VAL A 536 -14.28 -12.28 4.86
N SER A 537 -13.28 -11.40 4.89
CA SER A 537 -12.43 -11.09 3.73
C SER A 537 -11.75 -12.34 3.18
N LYS A 538 -11.10 -13.13 4.05
CA LYS A 538 -10.43 -14.38 3.66
C LYS A 538 -11.42 -15.41 3.10
N PHE A 539 -12.59 -15.54 3.72
CA PHE A 539 -13.63 -16.46 3.23
C PHE A 539 -14.17 -16.06 1.85
N LEU A 540 -14.44 -14.77 1.63
CA LEU A 540 -14.89 -14.27 0.32
C LEU A 540 -13.79 -14.41 -0.74
N GLY A 541 -12.52 -14.18 -0.37
CA GLY A 541 -11.36 -14.41 -1.25
C GLY A 541 -11.23 -15.87 -1.66
N TRP A 542 -11.39 -16.80 -0.72
CA TRP A 542 -11.41 -18.22 -1.04
C TRP A 542 -12.47 -18.58 -2.09
N ILE A 543 -13.68 -18.02 -1.98
CA ILE A 543 -14.72 -18.21 -3.00
C ILE A 543 -14.33 -17.53 -4.33
N LEU A 544 -13.75 -16.32 -4.27
CA LEU A 544 -13.31 -15.57 -5.45
C LEU A 544 -12.29 -16.37 -6.26
N HIS A 545 -11.24 -16.88 -5.63
CA HIS A 545 -10.23 -17.70 -6.27
C HIS A 545 -10.81 -19.01 -6.80
N GLY A 546 -11.80 -19.60 -6.10
CA GLY A 546 -12.54 -20.75 -6.60
C GLY A 546 -13.31 -20.46 -7.90
N PHE A 547 -13.99 -19.32 -8.00
CA PHE A 547 -14.63 -18.89 -9.25
C PHE A 547 -13.61 -18.60 -10.35
N ASN A 548 -12.50 -17.95 -10.02
CA ASN A 548 -11.43 -17.71 -10.98
C ASN A 548 -10.82 -19.03 -11.48
N TRP A 549 -10.57 -20.00 -10.60
CA TRP A 549 -10.04 -21.31 -10.98
C TRP A 549 -10.94 -22.04 -11.99
N MET A 550 -12.27 -21.90 -11.87
CA MET A 550 -13.21 -22.51 -12.82
C MET A 550 -13.31 -21.79 -14.17
N ILE A 551 -13.06 -20.48 -14.23
CA ILE A 551 -13.36 -19.63 -15.40
C ILE A 551 -12.11 -19.07 -16.08
N GLY A 552 -11.05 -18.85 -15.32
CA GLY A 552 -9.81 -18.20 -15.73
C GLY A 552 -9.94 -16.68 -15.92
N ASN A 553 -10.88 -16.02 -15.23
CA ASN A 553 -11.03 -14.56 -15.30
C ASN A 553 -11.56 -13.95 -13.99
N TYR A 554 -10.74 -13.13 -13.34
CA TYR A 554 -11.10 -12.51 -12.07
C TYR A 554 -12.24 -11.50 -12.15
N ALA A 555 -12.42 -10.78 -13.27
CA ALA A 555 -13.55 -9.86 -13.41
C ALA A 555 -14.89 -10.60 -13.41
N ILE A 556 -14.98 -11.74 -14.09
CA ILE A 556 -16.17 -12.62 -14.05
C ILE A 556 -16.32 -13.25 -12.66
N ALA A 557 -15.21 -13.65 -12.03
CA ALA A 557 -15.24 -14.17 -10.66
C ALA A 557 -15.84 -13.16 -9.66
N ILE A 558 -15.48 -11.87 -9.77
CA ILE A 558 -16.07 -10.79 -8.98
C ILE A 558 -17.57 -10.66 -9.25
N ILE A 559 -18.00 -10.72 -10.51
CA ILE A 559 -19.43 -10.67 -10.88
C ILE A 559 -20.19 -11.82 -10.21
N LEU A 560 -19.68 -13.05 -10.30
CA LEU A 560 -20.31 -14.23 -9.72
C LEU A 560 -20.33 -14.19 -8.19
N LEU A 561 -19.23 -13.78 -7.56
CA LEU A 561 -19.18 -13.58 -6.12
C LEU A 561 -20.22 -12.55 -5.67
N THR A 562 -20.33 -11.45 -6.40
CA THR A 562 -21.32 -10.40 -6.12
C THR A 562 -22.74 -10.95 -6.20
N VAL A 563 -23.05 -11.68 -7.27
CA VAL A 563 -24.36 -12.32 -7.48
C VAL A 563 -24.65 -13.34 -6.38
N LEU A 564 -23.68 -14.17 -6.00
CA LEU A 564 -23.82 -15.16 -4.93
C LEU A 564 -24.17 -14.49 -3.59
N VAL A 565 -23.35 -13.50 -3.17
CA VAL A 565 -23.56 -12.78 -1.92
C VAL A 565 -24.92 -12.09 -1.93
N ARG A 566 -25.28 -11.44 -3.04
CA ARG A 566 -26.56 -10.76 -3.19
C ARG A 566 -27.75 -11.72 -3.18
N ALA A 567 -27.63 -12.89 -3.80
CA ALA A 567 -28.65 -13.94 -3.76
C ALA A 567 -28.87 -14.48 -2.33
N CYS A 568 -27.78 -14.70 -1.57
CA CYS A 568 -27.88 -15.09 -0.16
C CYS A 568 -28.56 -14.02 0.70
N LEU A 569 -28.31 -12.74 0.41
CA LEU A 569 -28.92 -11.60 1.12
C LEU A 569 -30.33 -11.24 0.62
N PHE A 570 -30.80 -11.84 -0.47
CA PHE A 570 -32.10 -11.52 -1.08
C PHE A 570 -33.30 -11.62 -0.12
N PRO A 571 -33.42 -12.65 0.74
CA PRO A 571 -34.54 -12.71 1.70
C PRO A 571 -34.58 -11.51 2.63
N LEU A 572 -33.40 -11.03 3.04
CA LEU A 572 -33.23 -9.89 3.92
C LEU A 572 -33.49 -8.57 3.17
N SER A 573 -32.96 -8.42 1.95
CA SER A 573 -33.16 -7.22 1.11
C SER A 573 -34.63 -7.06 0.72
N ARG A 574 -35.32 -8.16 0.42
CA ARG A 574 -36.76 -8.20 0.16
C ARG A 574 -37.58 -7.70 1.35
N ASN A 575 -37.26 -8.16 2.56
CA ASN A 575 -37.93 -7.68 3.77
C ASN A 575 -37.70 -6.17 3.98
N ALA A 576 -36.47 -5.69 3.78
CA ALA A 576 -36.14 -4.28 3.81
C ALA A 576 -36.99 -3.45 2.82
N ALA A 577 -37.11 -3.94 1.59
CA ALA A 577 -37.89 -3.30 0.53
C ALA A 577 -39.39 -3.23 0.86
N ILE A 578 -39.96 -4.29 1.43
CA ILE A 578 -41.35 -4.32 1.92
C ILE A 578 -41.54 -3.30 3.05
N HIS A 579 -40.61 -3.25 4.01
CA HIS A 579 -40.65 -2.26 5.10
C HIS A 579 -40.59 -0.82 4.58
N ALA A 580 -39.74 -0.54 3.59
CA ALA A 580 -39.62 0.77 2.97
C ALA A 580 -40.92 1.20 2.27
N GLN A 581 -41.60 0.28 1.58
CA GLN A 581 -42.89 0.58 0.95
C GLN A 581 -43.99 0.84 2.00
N ARG A 582 -44.06 0.05 3.07
CA ARG A 582 -45.00 0.31 4.17
C ARG A 582 -44.78 1.69 4.79
N MET A 583 -43.53 2.13 4.91
CA MET A 583 -43.24 3.50 5.36
C MET A 583 -43.79 4.55 4.39
N GLN A 584 -43.69 4.32 3.08
CA GLN A 584 -44.25 5.21 2.07
C GLN A 584 -45.79 5.30 2.16
N GLU A 585 -46.47 4.19 2.45
CA GLU A 585 -47.92 4.17 2.70
C GLU A 585 -48.31 4.93 3.97
N LEU A 586 -47.43 4.95 4.98
CA LEU A 586 -47.64 5.65 6.26
C LEU A 586 -47.24 7.13 6.23
N ALA A 587 -46.46 7.55 5.23
CA ALA A 587 -46.00 8.93 5.07
C ALA A 587 -47.12 10.00 5.13
N PRO A 588 -48.28 9.85 4.44
CA PRO A 588 -49.34 10.87 4.49
C PRO A 588 -49.95 11.03 5.89
N GLU A 589 -50.11 9.94 6.66
CA GLU A 589 -50.63 10.02 8.03
C GLU A 589 -49.60 10.59 9.00
N LEU A 590 -48.32 10.25 8.82
CA LEU A 590 -47.22 10.85 9.60
C LEU A 590 -47.09 12.37 9.36
N LYS A 591 -47.41 12.84 8.14
CA LYS A 591 -47.49 14.27 7.85
C LYS A 591 -48.62 14.96 8.58
N LYS A 592 -49.83 14.39 8.58
CA LYS A 592 -50.96 14.94 9.33
C LYS A 592 -50.62 15.12 10.82
N ILE A 593 -49.94 14.12 11.42
CA ILE A 593 -49.43 14.23 12.79
C ILE A 593 -48.41 15.37 12.91
N THR A 594 -47.49 15.48 11.96
CA THR A 594 -46.47 16.53 11.95
C THR A 594 -47.06 17.93 11.79
N GLU A 595 -48.13 18.06 11.00
CA GLU A 595 -48.86 19.32 10.80
C GLU A 595 -49.73 19.70 11.99
N LYS A 596 -50.36 18.72 12.65
CA LYS A 596 -51.17 18.93 13.84
C LYS A 596 -50.34 19.36 15.06
N TYR A 597 -49.08 18.91 15.15
CA TYR A 597 -48.17 19.19 16.26
C TYR A 597 -46.90 19.95 15.79
N LYS A 598 -47.05 20.98 14.95
CA LYS A 598 -45.91 21.78 14.46
C LYS A 598 -45.14 22.47 15.59
N ASP A 599 -45.86 22.99 16.58
CA ASP A 599 -45.29 23.82 17.65
C ASP A 599 -44.92 23.02 18.91
N ASP A 600 -45.30 21.74 19.00
CA ASP A 600 -45.01 20.87 20.14
C ASP A 600 -44.24 19.61 19.69
N MET A 601 -42.91 19.69 19.81
CA MET A 601 -42.02 18.59 19.42
C MET A 601 -42.22 17.34 20.27
N GLU A 602 -42.60 17.49 21.55
CA GLU A 602 -42.75 16.37 22.47
C GLU A 602 -44.05 15.60 22.19
N ALA A 603 -45.17 16.33 22.01
CA ALA A 603 -46.43 15.74 21.58
C ALA A 603 -46.30 15.09 20.19
N ARG A 604 -45.56 15.70 19.26
CA ARG A 604 -45.27 15.11 17.94
C ARG A 604 -44.57 13.76 18.05
N LEU A 605 -43.53 13.65 18.87
CA LEU A 605 -42.77 12.40 19.06
C LEU A 605 -43.60 11.32 19.77
N LYS A 606 -44.52 11.71 20.67
CA LYS A 606 -45.43 10.78 21.35
C LYS A 606 -46.49 10.24 20.39
N ALA A 607 -47.18 11.12 19.66
CA ALA A 607 -48.19 10.77 18.67
C ALA A 607 -47.63 9.91 17.53
N GLN A 608 -46.42 10.23 17.03
CA GLN A 608 -45.73 9.39 16.03
C GLN A 608 -45.44 7.97 16.55
N ARG A 609 -44.94 7.84 17.79
CA ARG A 609 -44.66 6.53 18.40
C ARG A 609 -45.93 5.71 18.64
N GLU A 610 -47.00 6.34 19.10
CA GLU A 610 -48.29 5.67 19.32
C GLU A 610 -48.93 5.21 18.00
N PHE A 611 -48.90 6.06 16.97
CA PHE A 611 -49.35 5.69 15.64
C PHE A 611 -48.55 4.51 15.07
N GLN A 612 -47.21 4.56 15.14
CA GLN A 612 -46.35 3.45 14.70
C GLN A 612 -46.64 2.15 15.47
N LYS A 613 -46.87 2.22 16.79
CA LYS A 613 -47.25 1.06 17.62
C LYS A 613 -48.60 0.46 17.20
N ARG A 614 -49.61 1.29 16.90
CA ARG A 614 -50.92 0.82 16.42
C ARG A 614 -50.84 0.08 15.10
N VAL A 615 -50.05 0.62 14.18
CA VAL A 615 -49.84 0.01 12.86
C VAL A 615 -48.91 -1.21 12.95
N GLY A 616 -48.26 -1.43 14.09
CA GLY A 616 -47.29 -2.51 14.28
C GLY A 616 -46.02 -2.32 13.44
N PHE A 617 -45.67 -1.08 13.13
CA PHE A 617 -44.52 -0.73 12.33
C PHE A 617 -43.30 -0.41 13.22
N ASN A 618 -42.20 -1.17 13.07
CA ASN A 618 -40.95 -0.92 13.77
C ASN A 618 -39.98 -0.14 12.86
N PRO A 619 -39.61 1.12 13.19
CA PRO A 619 -38.69 1.91 12.38
C PRO A 619 -37.27 1.32 12.30
N LEU A 620 -36.82 0.56 13.31
CA LEU A 620 -35.49 -0.06 13.33
C LEU A 620 -35.41 -1.35 12.50
N ALA A 621 -36.54 -1.97 12.17
CA ALA A 621 -36.56 -3.17 11.34
C ALA A 621 -36.07 -2.87 9.90
N GLY A 622 -36.16 -1.62 9.45
CA GLY A 622 -35.69 -1.19 8.13
C GLY A 622 -34.18 -1.01 8.03
N CYS A 623 -33.48 -0.72 9.13
CA CYS A 623 -32.02 -0.52 9.13
C CYS A 623 -31.21 -1.77 9.52
N LEU A 624 -31.86 -2.78 10.11
CA LEU A 624 -31.24 -4.05 10.47
C LEU A 624 -30.54 -4.77 9.28
N PRO A 625 -31.12 -4.78 8.06
CA PRO A 625 -30.44 -5.28 6.87
C PRO A 625 -29.11 -4.59 6.55
N ALA A 626 -29.07 -3.26 6.68
CA ALA A 626 -27.87 -2.47 6.41
C ALA A 626 -26.75 -2.76 7.43
N LEU A 627 -27.10 -2.98 8.70
CA LEU A 627 -26.15 -3.35 9.75
C LEU A 627 -25.52 -4.73 9.51
N LEU A 628 -26.31 -5.72 9.07
CA LEU A 628 -25.77 -7.04 8.75
C LEU A 628 -24.96 -7.05 7.45
N GLN A 629 -25.32 -6.19 6.49
CA GLN A 629 -24.62 -6.08 5.22
C GLN A 629 -23.26 -5.38 5.35
N LEU A 630 -23.10 -4.46 6.30
CA LEU A 630 -21.88 -3.66 6.45
C LEU A 630 -20.62 -4.53 6.66
N PRO A 631 -20.58 -5.53 7.57
CA PRO A 631 -19.45 -6.46 7.69
C PRO A 631 -19.10 -7.19 6.39
N ILE A 632 -20.11 -7.65 5.65
CA ILE A 632 -19.92 -8.38 4.39
C ILE A 632 -19.34 -7.45 3.32
N PHE A 633 -19.86 -6.23 3.24
CA PHE A 633 -19.36 -5.21 2.32
C PHE A 633 -17.92 -4.83 2.65
N ILE A 634 -17.59 -4.56 3.91
CA ILE A 634 -16.21 -4.24 4.32
C ILE A 634 -15.28 -5.43 4.05
N GLY A 635 -15.70 -6.66 4.37
CA GLY A 635 -14.94 -7.86 4.07
C GLY A 635 -14.66 -8.02 2.56
N LEU A 636 -15.67 -7.80 1.72
CA LEU A 636 -15.50 -7.87 0.26
C LEU A 636 -14.61 -6.75 -0.28
N TYR A 637 -14.79 -5.51 0.20
CA TYR A 637 -13.94 -4.39 -0.15
C TYR A 637 -12.47 -4.69 0.15
N ARG A 638 -12.20 -5.21 1.35
CA ARG A 638 -10.85 -5.58 1.78
C ARG A 638 -10.31 -6.73 0.95
N CYS A 639 -11.11 -7.77 0.71
CA CYS A 639 -10.74 -8.87 -0.18
C CYS A 639 -10.23 -8.35 -1.51
N LEU A 640 -10.97 -7.45 -2.18
CA LEU A 640 -10.56 -6.96 -3.49
C LEU A 640 -9.38 -5.96 -3.47
N SER A 641 -9.12 -5.31 -2.33
CA SER A 641 -8.09 -4.26 -2.24
C SER A 641 -6.72 -4.77 -1.78
N VAL A 642 -6.66 -5.92 -1.11
CA VAL A 642 -5.41 -6.52 -0.60
C VAL A 642 -5.00 -7.79 -1.35
N ASP A 643 -5.85 -8.29 -2.23
CA ASP A 643 -5.60 -9.51 -2.99
C ASP A 643 -4.58 -9.26 -4.09
N LEU A 644 -3.40 -9.86 -3.91
CA LEU A 644 -2.29 -9.84 -4.85
C LEU A 644 -2.69 -10.41 -6.21
N GLU A 645 -3.57 -11.41 -6.25
CA GLU A 645 -3.94 -12.09 -7.49
C GLU A 645 -4.76 -11.20 -8.43
N LEU A 646 -5.38 -10.13 -7.94
CA LEU A 646 -6.07 -9.14 -8.78
C LEU A 646 -5.11 -8.16 -9.45
N ARG A 647 -3.85 -8.11 -9.00
CA ARG A 647 -2.82 -7.23 -9.51
C ARG A 647 -2.46 -7.67 -10.93
N GLN A 648 -2.46 -6.73 -11.87
CA GLN A 648 -2.23 -6.98 -13.31
C GLN A 648 -3.26 -7.90 -14.00
N GLU A 649 -4.35 -8.22 -13.33
CA GLU A 649 -5.44 -8.94 -13.98
C GLU A 649 -6.28 -7.98 -14.82
N ALA A 650 -6.61 -8.41 -16.03
CA ALA A 650 -7.38 -7.59 -16.95
C ALA A 650 -8.88 -7.89 -16.85
N LEU A 651 -9.70 -6.85 -16.99
CA LEU A 651 -11.15 -7.01 -17.20
C LEU A 651 -11.43 -7.90 -18.42
N SER A 652 -10.65 -7.71 -19.49
CA SER A 652 -10.67 -8.52 -20.70
C SER A 652 -9.33 -8.38 -21.40
N SER A 653 -8.87 -9.43 -22.10
CA SER A 653 -7.62 -9.42 -22.86
C SER A 653 -7.54 -8.33 -23.94
N ARG A 654 -8.68 -7.76 -24.35
CA ARG A 654 -8.75 -6.69 -25.36
C ARG A 654 -8.75 -5.28 -24.77
N LEU A 655 -8.95 -5.13 -23.45
CA LEU A 655 -9.13 -3.84 -22.80
C LEU A 655 -7.85 -3.45 -22.05
N GLN A 656 -6.91 -2.84 -22.78
CA GLN A 656 -5.61 -2.42 -22.21
C GLN A 656 -5.75 -1.38 -21.09
N TRP A 657 -6.79 -0.55 -21.14
CA TRP A 657 -7.06 0.48 -20.12
C TRP A 657 -7.58 -0.09 -18.79
N ALA A 658 -7.97 -1.37 -18.73
CA ALA A 658 -8.41 -2.05 -17.52
C ALA A 658 -7.62 -3.36 -17.36
N ASN A 659 -6.30 -3.27 -17.46
CA ASN A 659 -5.36 -4.38 -17.33
C ASN A 659 -4.83 -4.59 -15.90
N ASN A 660 -5.45 -3.96 -14.91
CA ASN A 660 -5.12 -4.12 -13.49
C ASN A 660 -6.38 -3.93 -12.62
N LEU A 661 -7.02 -5.02 -12.18
CA LEU A 661 -8.22 -4.96 -11.33
C LEU A 661 -7.94 -4.40 -9.93
N ALA A 662 -6.69 -4.44 -9.47
CA ALA A 662 -6.25 -3.97 -8.17
C ALA A 662 -5.88 -2.47 -8.14
N GLY A 663 -5.85 -1.80 -9.29
CA GLY A 663 -5.69 -0.36 -9.46
C GLY A 663 -6.91 0.27 -10.16
N PRO A 664 -7.01 1.61 -10.23
CA PRO A 664 -8.08 2.26 -10.99
C PRO A 664 -7.98 1.92 -12.48
N ASP A 665 -9.10 1.95 -13.19
CA ASP A 665 -9.05 1.89 -14.66
C ASP A 665 -8.41 3.17 -15.21
N MET A 666 -7.77 3.10 -16.38
CA MET A 666 -6.97 4.21 -16.93
C MET A 666 -7.25 4.38 -18.43
N LEU A 667 -8.47 4.81 -18.79
CA LEU A 667 -8.91 4.89 -20.20
C LEU A 667 -8.13 5.91 -21.02
N TYR A 668 -7.91 7.10 -20.47
CA TYR A 668 -7.23 8.18 -21.18
C TYR A 668 -6.46 9.06 -20.20
N TYR A 669 -5.19 9.33 -20.49
CA TYR A 669 -4.38 10.25 -19.71
C TYR A 669 -4.74 11.69 -20.09
N TRP A 670 -5.24 12.46 -19.11
CA TRP A 670 -5.65 13.86 -19.31
C TRP A 670 -4.84 14.85 -18.45
N GLY A 671 -3.85 14.35 -17.71
CA GLY A 671 -3.07 15.14 -16.74
C GLY A 671 -2.39 16.35 -17.35
N ASP A 672 -1.97 16.27 -18.61
CA ASP A 672 -1.19 17.34 -19.27
C ASP A 672 -2.02 18.56 -19.65
N TRP A 673 -3.32 18.40 -19.89
CA TRP A 673 -4.19 19.49 -20.38
C TRP A 673 -5.29 19.88 -19.41
N LEU A 674 -5.74 18.94 -18.56
CA LEU A 674 -6.75 19.22 -17.54
C LEU A 674 -6.07 19.91 -16.35
N TRP A 675 -6.75 20.91 -15.79
CA TRP A 675 -6.24 21.71 -14.66
C TRP A 675 -5.68 20.80 -13.54
N ASP A 676 -4.47 21.08 -13.03
CA ASP A 676 -3.74 20.23 -12.06
C ASP A 676 -4.54 19.92 -10.77
N TYR A 677 -5.27 20.88 -10.23
CA TYR A 677 -6.26 20.67 -9.15
C TYR A 677 -7.32 19.58 -9.43
N LEU A 678 -7.65 19.26 -10.68
CA LEU A 678 -8.56 18.16 -11.03
C LEU A 678 -7.79 16.88 -11.39
N ALA A 679 -6.73 17.01 -12.18
CA ALA A 679 -6.04 15.88 -12.82
C ALA A 679 -4.67 15.53 -12.24
N GLY A 680 -4.14 16.37 -11.35
CA GLY A 680 -2.79 16.24 -10.83
C GLY A 680 -2.58 14.96 -10.05
N ARG A 681 -1.38 14.39 -10.17
CA ARG A 681 -0.96 13.25 -9.35
C ARG A 681 -0.84 13.73 -7.90
N GLY A 682 -1.71 13.23 -7.03
CA GLY A 682 -1.72 13.59 -5.61
C GLY A 682 -2.40 14.91 -5.26
N THR A 683 -2.30 15.96 -6.10
CA THR A 683 -3.02 17.24 -5.93
C THR A 683 -4.45 17.21 -6.46
N GLY A 684 -4.71 16.37 -7.47
CA GLY A 684 -5.97 16.31 -8.19
C GLY A 684 -7.04 15.44 -7.55
N TRP A 685 -8.30 15.89 -7.58
CA TRP A 685 -9.44 15.13 -7.05
C TRP A 685 -9.76 13.87 -7.86
N LEU A 686 -9.61 13.92 -9.18
CA LEU A 686 -9.94 12.83 -10.11
C LEU A 686 -8.72 11.94 -10.42
N GLY A 687 -7.52 12.50 -10.24
CA GLY A 687 -6.28 11.86 -10.67
C GLY A 687 -6.01 12.03 -12.18
N PRO A 688 -4.86 11.53 -12.65
CA PRO A 688 -4.32 11.85 -13.98
C PRO A 688 -4.97 11.13 -15.15
N TYR A 689 -5.88 10.19 -14.88
CA TYR A 689 -6.58 9.43 -15.90
C TYR A 689 -8.08 9.64 -15.81
N PHE A 690 -8.73 9.61 -16.97
CA PHE A 690 -10.17 9.48 -17.08
C PHE A 690 -10.58 8.02 -16.89
N ASN A 691 -11.45 7.79 -15.91
CA ASN A 691 -11.81 6.45 -15.47
C ASN A 691 -13.29 6.22 -15.75
N ILE A 692 -13.59 5.26 -16.63
CA ILE A 692 -14.93 5.04 -17.18
C ILE A 692 -15.79 4.18 -16.25
N LEU A 693 -15.20 3.25 -15.49
CA LEU A 693 -15.98 2.39 -14.58
C LEU A 693 -16.67 3.18 -13.46
N PRO A 694 -16.00 4.15 -12.78
CA PRO A 694 -16.65 5.06 -11.85
C PRO A 694 -17.85 5.80 -12.45
N VAL A 695 -17.77 6.24 -13.72
CA VAL A 695 -18.88 6.91 -14.40
C VAL A 695 -20.10 5.99 -14.50
N PHE A 696 -19.90 4.72 -14.86
CA PHE A 696 -20.99 3.74 -14.85
C PHE A 696 -21.57 3.48 -13.46
N VAL A 697 -20.71 3.36 -12.44
CA VAL A 697 -21.15 3.22 -11.04
C VAL A 697 -22.07 4.38 -10.65
N VAL A 698 -21.67 5.61 -10.96
CA VAL A 698 -22.40 6.82 -10.58
C VAL A 698 -23.73 6.93 -11.30
N ILE A 699 -23.76 6.65 -12.61
CA ILE A 699 -25.00 6.58 -13.38
C ILE A 699 -25.96 5.56 -12.75
N LEU A 700 -25.46 4.37 -12.40
CA LEU A 700 -26.26 3.33 -11.76
C LEU A 700 -26.76 3.75 -10.38
N PHE A 701 -25.94 4.40 -9.56
CA PHE A 701 -26.35 4.94 -8.26
C PHE A 701 -27.44 5.99 -8.43
N LEU A 702 -27.34 6.90 -9.39
CA LEU A 702 -28.38 7.90 -9.67
C LEU A 702 -29.69 7.23 -10.13
N ILE A 703 -29.61 6.20 -10.98
CA ILE A 703 -30.77 5.41 -11.39
C ILE A 703 -31.42 4.72 -10.18
N GLN A 704 -30.61 4.10 -9.31
CA GLN A 704 -31.08 3.46 -8.09
C GLN A 704 -31.71 4.46 -7.12
N GLN A 705 -31.07 5.62 -6.90
CA GLN A 705 -31.60 6.69 -6.07
C GLN A 705 -32.99 7.09 -6.57
N LYS A 706 -33.12 7.35 -7.87
CA LYS A 706 -34.39 7.76 -8.50
C LYS A 706 -35.47 6.69 -8.40
N MET A 707 -35.10 5.41 -8.42
CA MET A 707 -36.06 4.30 -8.38
C MET A 707 -36.42 3.85 -6.96
N PHE A 708 -35.50 3.94 -6.00
CA PHE A 708 -35.68 3.42 -4.64
C PHE A 708 -36.19 4.48 -3.67
N MET A 709 -35.92 5.76 -3.94
CA MET A 709 -36.41 6.85 -3.10
C MET A 709 -37.90 7.15 -3.38
N PRO A 710 -38.72 7.32 -2.33
CA PRO A 710 -40.10 7.78 -2.50
C PRO A 710 -40.13 9.24 -3.02
N PRO A 711 -41.18 9.65 -3.74
CA PRO A 711 -41.32 11.04 -4.19
C PRO A 711 -41.30 12.00 -3.01
N ALA A 712 -40.59 13.12 -3.12
CA ALA A 712 -40.51 14.13 -2.07
C ALA A 712 -41.91 14.68 -1.81
N THR A 713 -42.37 14.54 -0.56
CA THR A 713 -43.68 15.02 -0.18
C THR A 713 -43.64 16.33 0.61
N ASP A 714 -42.49 16.68 1.21
CA ASP A 714 -42.25 17.94 1.93
C ASP A 714 -40.96 18.62 1.44
N GLU A 715 -40.84 19.94 1.62
CA GLU A 715 -39.65 20.73 1.24
C GLU A 715 -38.37 20.23 1.93
N GLN A 716 -38.49 19.78 3.19
CA GLN A 716 -37.39 19.15 3.95
C GLN A 716 -36.97 17.79 3.36
N GLN A 717 -37.91 17.01 2.81
CA GLN A 717 -37.60 15.74 2.14
C GLN A 717 -36.95 15.98 0.78
N ALA A 718 -37.40 17.01 0.05
CA ALA A 718 -36.77 17.44 -1.20
C ALA A 718 -35.33 17.90 -0.96
N MET A 719 -35.10 18.66 0.12
CA MET A 719 -33.75 19.04 0.56
C MET A 719 -32.89 17.82 0.89
N THR A 720 -33.43 16.85 1.64
CA THR A 720 -32.72 15.60 1.95
C THR A 720 -32.36 14.81 0.69
N GLN A 721 -33.25 14.73 -0.29
CA GLN A 721 -32.99 14.06 -1.57
C GLN A 721 -31.91 14.78 -2.38
N ARG A 722 -31.94 16.12 -2.41
CA ARG A 722 -30.89 16.92 -3.05
C ARG A 722 -29.53 16.70 -2.38
N ILE A 723 -29.48 16.70 -1.05
CA ILE A 723 -28.26 16.41 -0.29
C ILE A 723 -27.75 15.00 -0.61
N MET A 724 -28.62 13.98 -0.67
CA MET A 724 -28.22 12.62 -1.04
C MET A 724 -27.68 12.55 -2.46
N THR A 725 -28.28 13.25 -3.42
CA THR A 725 -27.78 13.32 -4.80
C THR A 725 -26.42 14.02 -4.87
N ILE A 726 -26.25 15.13 -4.15
CA ILE A 726 -24.95 15.82 -4.04
C ILE A 726 -23.92 14.91 -3.40
N MET A 727 -24.28 14.16 -2.35
CA MET A 727 -23.40 13.19 -1.70
C MET A 727 -23.00 12.06 -2.66
N THR A 728 -23.93 11.55 -3.47
CA THR A 728 -23.64 10.57 -4.53
C THR A 728 -22.67 11.13 -5.57
N LEU A 729 -22.86 12.38 -6.00
CA LEU A 729 -21.95 13.06 -6.94
C LEU A 729 -20.58 13.39 -6.31
N MET A 730 -20.53 13.67 -5.01
CA MET A 730 -19.27 13.85 -4.30
C MET A 730 -18.53 12.51 -4.13
N MET A 731 -19.27 11.44 -3.81
CA MET A 731 -18.75 10.07 -3.77
C MET A 731 -18.21 9.65 -5.15
N ALA A 732 -18.85 10.10 -6.24
CA ALA A 732 -18.38 9.89 -7.61
C ALA A 732 -16.93 10.34 -7.79
N ILE A 733 -16.58 11.51 -7.25
CA ILE A 733 -15.23 12.08 -7.35
C ILE A 733 -14.21 11.17 -6.65
N PHE A 734 -14.52 10.68 -5.44
CA PHE A 734 -13.65 9.75 -4.72
C PHE A 734 -13.49 8.39 -5.43
N PHE A 735 -14.51 7.94 -6.15
CA PHE A 735 -14.48 6.68 -6.88
C PHE A 735 -13.52 6.68 -8.06
N PHE A 736 -13.07 7.85 -8.55
CA PHE A 736 -12.04 7.88 -9.59
C PHE A 736 -10.72 7.25 -9.13
N ARG A 737 -10.39 7.22 -7.84
CA ARG A 737 -9.13 6.64 -7.35
C ARG A 737 -9.27 5.20 -6.83
N VAL A 738 -10.44 4.60 -7.03
CA VAL A 738 -10.79 3.29 -6.51
C VAL A 738 -10.39 2.17 -7.50
N PRO A 739 -9.98 0.99 -7.01
CA PRO A 739 -9.69 -0.15 -7.89
C PRO A 739 -10.83 -0.54 -8.83
N ALA A 740 -10.50 -0.90 -10.07
CA ALA A 740 -11.44 -1.32 -11.10
C ALA A 740 -12.26 -2.56 -10.67
N GLY A 741 -11.64 -3.51 -9.97
CA GLY A 741 -12.32 -4.67 -9.39
C GLY A 741 -13.46 -4.28 -8.45
N LEU A 742 -13.26 -3.24 -7.64
CA LEU A 742 -14.31 -2.73 -6.77
C LEU A 742 -15.42 -2.02 -7.57
N CYS A 743 -15.07 -1.31 -8.64
CA CYS A 743 -16.07 -0.71 -9.52
C CYS A 743 -16.96 -1.78 -10.18
N ILE A 744 -16.39 -2.91 -10.62
CA ILE A 744 -17.13 -4.05 -11.17
C ILE A 744 -18.11 -4.62 -10.14
N TYR A 745 -17.67 -4.78 -8.89
CA TYR A 745 -18.55 -5.15 -7.79
C TYR A 745 -19.73 -4.17 -7.68
N PHE A 746 -19.47 -2.87 -7.63
CA PHE A 746 -20.54 -1.87 -7.47
C PHE A 746 -21.51 -1.84 -8.65
N ILE A 747 -21.01 -1.97 -9.89
CA ILE A 747 -21.83 -2.07 -11.11
C ILE A 747 -22.75 -3.29 -11.00
N THR A 748 -22.17 -4.47 -10.75
CA THR A 748 -22.90 -5.74 -10.68
C THR A 748 -23.93 -5.74 -9.55
N SER A 749 -23.50 -5.31 -8.36
CA SER A 749 -24.34 -5.13 -7.19
C SER A 749 -25.49 -4.16 -7.47
N SER A 750 -25.24 -3.11 -8.26
CA SER A 750 -26.25 -2.12 -8.57
C SER A 750 -27.30 -2.65 -9.55
N LEU A 751 -26.85 -3.32 -10.61
CA LEU A 751 -27.71 -4.01 -11.57
C LEU A 751 -28.57 -5.07 -10.89
N TRP A 752 -27.99 -5.85 -9.98
CA TRP A 752 -28.73 -6.81 -9.16
C TRP A 752 -29.82 -6.13 -8.32
N GLY A 753 -29.48 -5.07 -7.60
CA GLY A 753 -30.46 -4.33 -6.79
C GLY A 753 -31.61 -3.74 -7.62
N ILE A 754 -31.31 -3.26 -8.83
CA ILE A 754 -32.32 -2.77 -9.79
C ILE A 754 -33.26 -3.93 -10.17
N ALA A 755 -32.70 -5.08 -10.55
CA ALA A 755 -33.48 -6.27 -10.88
C ALA A 755 -34.32 -6.77 -9.69
N GLU A 756 -33.75 -6.84 -8.48
CA GLU A 756 -34.46 -7.19 -7.24
C GLU A 756 -35.67 -6.28 -7.03
N ARG A 757 -35.48 -4.95 -7.13
CA ARG A 757 -36.57 -3.99 -6.92
C ARG A 757 -37.69 -4.18 -7.94
N MET A 758 -37.34 -4.43 -9.20
CA MET A 758 -38.32 -4.69 -10.26
C MET A 758 -39.12 -5.97 -9.97
N VAL A 759 -38.47 -7.02 -9.48
CA VAL A 759 -39.13 -8.29 -9.10
C VAL A 759 -40.00 -8.10 -7.86
N VAL A 760 -39.51 -7.43 -6.82
CA VAL A 760 -40.26 -7.17 -5.59
C VAL A 760 -41.51 -6.35 -5.89
N LYS A 761 -41.39 -5.26 -6.66
CA LYS A 761 -42.55 -4.42 -7.08
C LYS A 761 -43.64 -5.23 -7.78
N ARG A 762 -43.28 -6.25 -8.56
CA ARG A 762 -44.24 -7.15 -9.23
C ARG A 762 -44.87 -8.20 -8.32
N THR A 763 -44.22 -8.54 -7.20
CA THR A 763 -44.59 -9.67 -6.33
C THR A 763 -45.21 -9.24 -4.99
N LEU A 764 -45.37 -7.93 -4.78
CA LEU A 764 -46.00 -7.37 -3.59
C LEU A 764 -47.54 -7.52 -3.64
N PRO A 765 -48.18 -8.07 -2.59
CA PRO A 765 -49.64 -8.14 -2.52
C PRO A 765 -50.24 -6.72 -2.40
N PRO A 766 -51.46 -6.48 -2.94
CA PRO A 766 -52.15 -5.21 -2.82
C PRO A 766 -52.32 -4.82 -1.33
N SER A 767 -52.09 -3.54 -1.02
CA SER A 767 -52.08 -3.05 0.36
C SER A 767 -53.45 -3.26 1.03
N LYS A 768 -53.43 -3.73 2.29
CA LYS A 768 -54.63 -3.67 3.14
C LYS A 768 -54.87 -2.20 3.48
N PRO A 769 -56.10 -1.68 3.34
CA PRO A 769 -56.39 -0.29 3.68
C PRO A 769 -56.03 -0.03 5.15
N ILE A 770 -55.16 0.94 5.37
CA ILE A 770 -54.74 1.39 6.69
C ILE A 770 -55.95 2.12 7.29
N PRO A 771 -56.39 1.80 8.53
CA PRO A 771 -57.47 2.55 9.17
C PRO A 771 -57.04 4.01 9.32
N ALA A 772 -57.73 4.91 8.61
CA ALA A 772 -57.49 6.35 8.68
C ALA A 772 -57.71 6.85 10.11
N MET A 773 -56.87 7.78 10.59
CA MET A 773 -57.19 8.50 11.82
C MET A 773 -58.44 9.34 11.59
N SER A 774 -59.43 9.21 12.47
CA SER A 774 -60.57 10.13 12.53
C SER A 774 -60.27 11.28 13.49
N ASP A 775 -60.88 12.45 13.27
CA ASP A 775 -60.63 13.65 14.10
C ASP A 775 -60.88 13.44 15.60
N GLY A 776 -61.66 12.42 15.98
CA GLY A 776 -61.94 12.04 17.37
C GLY A 776 -60.92 11.11 18.02
N ASP A 777 -59.91 10.61 17.30
CA ASP A 777 -58.95 9.63 17.83
C ASP A 777 -57.80 10.26 18.64
N VAL A 778 -57.77 11.59 18.78
CA VAL A 778 -56.62 12.31 19.34
C VAL A 778 -57.08 13.37 20.35
N VAL A 779 -56.85 13.10 21.63
CA VAL A 779 -57.10 14.02 22.75
C VAL A 779 -55.80 14.13 23.57
N ASP A 780 -55.36 15.36 23.89
CA ASP A 780 -54.15 15.66 24.69
C ASP A 780 -52.85 14.97 24.25
N GLY A 781 -52.54 15.02 22.94
CA GLY A 781 -51.27 14.47 22.43
C GLY A 781 -51.17 12.94 22.52
N THR A 782 -52.26 12.28 22.90
CA THR A 782 -52.41 10.83 22.92
C THR A 782 -53.46 10.40 21.91
N VAL A 783 -53.10 9.41 21.09
CA VAL A 783 -54.06 8.77 20.19
C VAL A 783 -54.79 7.72 21.06
N THR A 784 -56.12 7.79 21.22
CA THR A 784 -56.93 6.82 22.01
C THR A 784 -57.22 5.51 21.28
N ALA A 785 -56.68 4.38 21.74
CA ALA A 785 -56.67 3.13 20.96
C ALA A 785 -58.02 2.42 21.04
N LYS A 786 -58.69 2.19 19.90
CA LYS A 786 -59.74 1.16 19.84
C LYS A 786 -59.04 -0.20 19.93
N LYS A 787 -59.30 -0.92 21.01
CA LYS A 787 -58.66 -2.19 21.36
C LYS A 787 -59.03 -3.27 20.34
N THR A 788 -58.19 -3.49 19.33
CA THR A 788 -58.31 -4.70 18.50
C THR A 788 -57.61 -5.84 19.24
N GLU A 789 -58.38 -6.73 19.86
CA GLU A 789 -57.86 -7.90 20.55
C GLU A 789 -57.04 -8.77 19.58
N LYS A 790 -55.77 -9.01 19.92
CA LYS A 790 -54.97 -10.03 19.23
C LYS A 790 -55.51 -11.39 19.64
N LYS A 791 -56.28 -12.04 18.76
CA LYS A 791 -56.69 -13.44 18.91
C LYS A 791 -55.46 -14.34 19.13
N SER A 792 -55.50 -15.15 20.19
CA SER A 792 -54.45 -16.10 20.58
C SER A 792 -54.29 -17.20 19.51
N PHE A 793 -53.15 -17.89 19.50
CA PHE A 793 -52.94 -19.05 18.63
C PHE A 793 -54.02 -20.12 18.86
N ALA A 794 -54.45 -20.30 20.11
CA ALA A 794 -55.54 -21.21 20.46
C ALA A 794 -56.90 -20.82 19.83
N ASP A 795 -57.17 -19.52 19.69
CA ASP A 795 -58.42 -19.03 19.08
C ASP A 795 -58.44 -19.25 17.56
N ARG A 796 -57.28 -19.12 16.90
CA ARG A 796 -57.14 -19.36 15.46
C ARG A 796 -57.29 -20.84 15.10
N VAL A 797 -56.81 -21.73 15.96
CA VAL A 797 -56.97 -23.18 15.80
C VAL A 797 -58.43 -23.59 16.01
N ARG A 798 -59.13 -22.98 16.98
CA ARG A 798 -60.57 -23.21 17.21
C ARG A 798 -61.45 -22.79 16.02
N GLU A 799 -61.12 -21.67 15.38
CA GLU A 799 -61.88 -21.12 14.25
C GLU A 799 -61.65 -21.91 12.95
N GLN A 800 -60.49 -22.58 12.80
CA GLN A 800 -60.25 -23.51 11.69
C GLN A 800 -60.96 -24.86 11.84
N LEU A 801 -61.27 -25.27 13.08
CA LEU A 801 -61.92 -26.55 13.36
C LEU A 801 -63.46 -26.49 13.28
N ASN A 802 -64.05 -25.30 13.30
CA ASN A 802 -65.50 -25.10 13.12
C ASN A 802 -65.77 -23.86 12.25
N PRO A 803 -65.80 -23.98 10.92
CA PRO A 803 -66.18 -22.87 10.06
C PRO A 803 -67.69 -22.60 10.19
N GLU A 804 -68.06 -21.41 10.70
CA GLU A 804 -69.45 -20.94 10.66
C GLU A 804 -69.90 -20.76 9.20
N THR A 805 -71.12 -21.23 8.90
CA THR A 805 -71.77 -21.17 7.60
C THR A 805 -71.92 -19.72 7.11
N PRO A 806 -71.60 -19.39 5.84
CA PRO A 806 -71.63 -18.01 5.37
C PRO A 806 -73.07 -17.45 5.36
N LYS A 807 -73.28 -16.29 6.01
CA LYS A 807 -74.52 -15.52 5.93
C LYS A 807 -74.72 -14.99 4.50
N ALA A 808 -75.91 -15.24 3.94
CA ALA A 808 -76.32 -14.79 2.61
C ALA A 808 -76.30 -13.25 2.47
N LEU A 809 -75.82 -12.78 1.32
CA LEU A 809 -75.81 -11.37 0.94
C LEU A 809 -77.25 -10.84 0.72
N PRO A 810 -77.61 -9.63 1.18
CA PRO A 810 -78.91 -9.02 0.91
C PRO A 810 -79.03 -8.59 -0.57
N PRO A 811 -80.25 -8.55 -1.14
CA PRO A 811 -80.45 -8.35 -2.56
C PRO A 811 -80.16 -6.90 -3.01
N ASN A 812 -79.51 -6.79 -4.16
CA ASN A 812 -79.15 -5.55 -4.85
C ASN A 812 -80.41 -4.73 -5.21
N LYS A 813 -80.54 -3.50 -4.68
CA LYS A 813 -81.57 -2.54 -5.13
C LYS A 813 -81.22 -2.02 -6.54
N ARG A 814 -81.94 -2.52 -7.55
CA ARG A 814 -81.93 -1.99 -8.93
C ARG A 814 -82.33 -0.49 -8.94
N LYS A 815 -81.49 0.35 -9.56
CA LYS A 815 -81.84 1.72 -9.98
C LYS A 815 -82.98 1.67 -11.01
N LYS A 816 -84.10 2.34 -10.73
CA LYS A 816 -85.15 2.65 -11.71
C LYS A 816 -84.66 3.75 -12.68
N PRO A 817 -85.01 3.71 -13.97
CA PRO A 817 -84.65 4.74 -14.93
C PRO A 817 -85.55 5.97 -14.76
N SER A 818 -84.96 7.17 -14.73
CA SER A 818 -85.70 8.43 -14.84
C SER A 818 -85.92 8.74 -16.31
N GLY A 819 -87.17 8.66 -16.75
CA GLY A 819 -87.58 9.11 -18.07
C GLY A 819 -88.85 9.96 -18.00
N LYS A 820 -88.77 11.10 -18.71
CA LYS A 820 -89.82 11.93 -19.32
C LYS A 820 -90.49 13.01 -18.47
N ARG A 821 -90.25 14.27 -18.83
CA ARG A 821 -91.06 14.99 -19.83
C ARG A 821 -90.23 16.01 -20.58
#